data_AF-A0A9E0NCM0-F1
#
_entry.id   AF-A0A9E0NCM0-F1
#
_cell.length_a   1.000
_cell.length_b   1.000
_cell.length_c   1.000
_cell.angle_alpha   90.00
_cell.angle_beta   90.00
_cell.angle_gamma   90.00
#
_symmetry.space_group_name_H-M   'P 1'
#
loop_
_entity.id
_entity.type
_entity.pdbx_description
1 polymer ?
#
loop_
_entity_poly.entity_id
_entity_poly.type
_entity_poly.pdbx_seq_one_letter_code
_entity_poly.pdbx_strand_id
1 'polypeptide(L)'
;MRQRSTFVVVAVGMAALGCGDPPSGRTFFERRIQPILVESCASNTSGCHVADPQDPFQVAAGNLDVSTFERIQKRRDLLVPFGPYQYPPFLIKALASGVSLQGVVDFQYDDRDNDPSDDVRPLQVLHAGGALLTIDSDAFYTLLEWLDNGATENGLPPATPPQVGDGGCSTSLPPDFDPVTFMADPVYTANQAMFASTVEPVLETCGAGSCHGAPQADFYVTCGDTPEQLAFNFSQVWAFVDSPVDDSQVLQVPLAANAGGGPHSGGDHFTGTTGDSDYDAIKSFATAVGVRPFGEGNPGKLFFAEQVQPTLIARGCAFMACHSPAAGNDLKLRTGTQGFYSAVALEKNYDLLTREFMAFEFPDARRGRAVAKNVIDVARPSGGADIVIGGIAHRAGEVLETPSLNDGNPILSDPAACPQPFNPAAPGNTAFCIVQEWVRIERQALLAAGEVLPFAPNSTTPMVYVSRSPTHVANPLDVDTHQAGSDLRRADVNLGAQGQVTGGADATSLLGGCAGVNTATADVRAPDIHRDGTSVVFAMRRTAGEQLTLWRVGIDGSGCQQLTTGGTGNGLNIHDFDPAWSPDGEWIVFASTRGKMGVGPTRSRKNFWPQADLWRMRPDGSGLEQLTYLTNSEVSPQFMREGRITMTTEKVSSTLTQLSGRRLNWDKTDYHPLLAQRAASPYVDAANPADLTTTRPSIGYGQATDIREGADGNFLVILSDAGARGGAGTLATFNRSIGPFENGRGGVGDEGYLASVHIVDPGATGRVGSATDRAYRGGVTLPDGRIMVSRANIGADLGTVTSVNWNVVAISPIDGSTVDILTGPNAEVDAVLAVKHPARQLYYNRRQLVFGGSTDPSLGDRAEIHFPDAPTVFTMLTGNLRRGRPVDQFRRATQIAFYAEQAPPMGTTSGSGPGGIFESRQLVGRAALASDGSVRVNVPAGAGVVLELQDDAGAPVVNMGEEHQLAPGERISLGIREDLFDKVCGQCHGSVSGSELDVQVSPDALTGASQSLSATSTPVRIGP
;
A
#
# COMPACT_ATOMS: atom_id res chain seq x y z
N MET A 1 104.23 -7.64 12.99
CA MET A 1 104.24 -9.10 13.18
C MET A 1 103.09 -9.50 14.09
N ARG A 2 102.27 -10.47 13.64
CA ARG A 2 101.30 -11.29 14.39
C ARG A 2 100.13 -10.58 15.06
N GLN A 3 99.00 -10.58 14.33
CA GLN A 3 97.65 -10.46 14.87
C GLN A 3 97.39 -11.48 15.97
N ARG A 4 96.87 -11.01 17.10
CA ARG A 4 96.13 -11.81 18.09
C ARG A 4 94.74 -11.20 18.16
N SER A 5 93.75 -11.91 17.63
CA SER A 5 92.34 -11.55 17.80
C SER A 5 91.75 -12.47 18.86
N THR A 6 91.47 -11.89 20.02
CA THR A 6 90.84 -12.56 21.16
C THR A 6 89.33 -12.56 20.94
N PHE A 7 88.73 -13.75 21.01
CA PHE A 7 87.29 -13.96 21.03
C PHE A 7 86.67 -13.41 22.33
N VAL A 8 85.61 -12.61 22.23
CA VAL A 8 84.67 -12.31 23.31
C VAL A 8 83.26 -12.47 22.74
N VAL A 9 82.44 -13.23 23.46
CA VAL A 9 81.03 -13.50 23.17
C VAL A 9 80.21 -12.23 23.37
N VAL A 10 79.42 -11.83 22.36
CA VAL A 10 78.38 -10.80 22.47
C VAL A 10 77.04 -11.46 22.16
N ALA A 11 76.10 -11.34 23.10
CA ALA A 11 74.70 -11.72 22.89
C ALA A 11 74.06 -10.76 21.88
N VAL A 12 73.48 -11.31 20.81
CA VAL A 12 72.70 -10.56 19.82
C VAL A 12 71.22 -10.84 20.08
N GLY A 13 70.48 -9.79 20.44
CA GLY A 13 69.03 -9.83 20.56
C GLY A 13 68.36 -10.04 19.20
N MET A 14 67.39 -10.94 19.14
CA MET A 14 66.50 -11.11 18.00
C MET A 14 65.58 -9.88 17.89
N ALA A 15 65.66 -9.18 16.76
CA ALA A 15 64.70 -8.15 16.40
C ALA A 15 63.43 -8.82 15.86
N ALA A 16 62.30 -8.49 16.46
CA ALA A 16 60.98 -8.74 15.90
C ALA A 16 60.82 -7.91 14.61
N LEU A 17 60.55 -8.59 13.50
CA LEU A 17 60.08 -7.94 12.27
C LEU A 17 58.64 -7.47 12.51
N GLY A 18 58.49 -6.20 12.89
CA GLY A 18 57.20 -5.52 12.91
C GLY A 18 56.67 -5.34 11.49
N CYS A 19 55.39 -5.66 11.29
CA CYS A 19 54.61 -5.25 10.13
C CYS A 19 54.72 -3.72 9.97
N GLY A 20 55.16 -3.25 8.80
CA GLY A 20 55.28 -1.83 8.53
C GLY A 20 53.91 -1.13 8.57
N ASP A 21 53.89 0.08 9.11
CA ASP A 21 52.71 0.95 9.09
C ASP A 21 52.17 1.12 7.66
N PRO A 22 50.84 1.12 7.49
CA PRO A 22 50.24 1.34 6.17
C PRO A 22 50.54 2.74 5.62
N PRO A 23 50.46 2.93 4.28
CA PRO A 23 50.60 4.24 3.66
C PRO A 23 49.56 5.22 4.22
N SER A 24 50.00 6.43 4.57
CA SER A 24 49.17 7.47 5.16
C SER A 24 48.06 7.93 4.21
N GLY A 25 46.81 7.94 4.68
CA GLY A 25 45.70 8.64 4.02
C GLY A 25 44.68 7.78 3.27
N ARG A 26 44.73 6.44 3.34
CA ARG A 26 43.67 5.56 2.78
C ARG A 26 43.08 4.59 3.80
N THR A 27 41.76 4.42 3.75
CA THR A 27 41.00 3.58 4.71
C THR A 27 41.11 2.09 4.41
N PHE A 28 40.60 1.22 5.29
CA PHE A 28 40.55 -0.22 5.01
C PHE A 28 39.67 -0.49 3.79
N PHE A 29 38.49 0.15 3.73
CA PHE A 29 37.58 0.08 2.59
C PHE A 29 38.28 0.41 1.26
N GLU A 30 38.95 1.57 1.17
CA GLU A 30 39.58 2.00 -0.08
C GLU A 30 40.71 1.07 -0.56
N ARG A 31 41.37 0.37 0.36
CA ARG A 31 42.52 -0.48 0.03
C ARG A 31 42.13 -1.93 -0.25
N ARG A 32 41.10 -2.44 0.41
CA ARG A 32 40.78 -3.88 0.41
C ARG A 32 39.43 -4.19 -0.22
N ILE A 33 38.46 -3.29 -0.09
CA ILE A 33 37.07 -3.55 -0.49
C ILE A 33 36.76 -2.89 -1.83
N GLN A 34 36.97 -1.57 -1.93
CA GLN A 34 36.68 -0.79 -3.13
C GLN A 34 37.29 -1.38 -4.42
N PRO A 35 38.56 -1.87 -4.45
CA PRO A 35 39.11 -2.48 -5.66
C PRO A 35 38.33 -3.72 -6.13
N ILE A 36 37.92 -4.59 -5.20
CA ILE A 36 37.12 -5.79 -5.50
C ILE A 36 35.77 -5.37 -6.12
N LEU A 37 35.10 -4.39 -5.51
CA LEU A 37 33.80 -3.92 -5.97
C LEU A 37 33.86 -3.28 -7.37
N VAL A 38 34.89 -2.48 -7.64
CA VAL A 38 35.06 -1.82 -8.94
C VAL A 38 35.38 -2.86 -10.03
N GLU A 39 36.26 -3.80 -9.74
CA GLU A 39 36.68 -4.83 -10.71
C GLU A 39 35.57 -5.85 -10.98
N SER A 40 34.92 -6.37 -9.94
CA SER A 40 33.92 -7.45 -10.07
C SER A 40 32.50 -6.97 -10.37
N CYS A 41 32.12 -5.76 -9.95
CA CYS A 41 30.74 -5.28 -10.07
C CYS A 41 30.61 -4.09 -11.04
N ALA A 42 31.38 -3.03 -10.86
CA ALA A 42 31.22 -1.80 -11.63
C ALA A 42 31.68 -1.91 -13.10
N SER A 43 32.57 -2.86 -13.40
CA SER A 43 33.08 -3.10 -14.76
C SER A 43 32.20 -4.04 -15.61
N ASN A 44 31.13 -4.59 -15.03
CA ASN A 44 30.17 -5.43 -15.77
C ASN A 44 29.40 -4.60 -16.81
N THR A 45 29.17 -5.15 -17.99
CA THR A 45 28.52 -4.50 -19.13
C THR A 45 27.00 -4.42 -19.02
N SER A 46 26.38 -5.03 -18.01
CA SER A 46 25.02 -4.65 -17.61
C SER A 46 25.07 -3.22 -17.07
N GLY A 47 24.47 -2.23 -17.75
CA GLY A 47 24.54 -0.79 -17.43
C GLY A 47 24.06 -0.38 -16.02
N CYS A 48 23.76 -1.34 -15.14
CA CYS A 48 23.15 -1.12 -13.85
C CYS A 48 24.10 -0.58 -12.74
N HIS A 49 25.40 -0.55 -12.99
CA HIS A 49 26.42 -0.14 -12.00
C HIS A 49 27.32 1.02 -12.48
N VAL A 50 26.99 1.67 -13.61
CA VAL A 50 27.80 2.74 -14.19
C VAL A 50 27.09 4.10 -14.08
N ALA A 51 27.78 5.08 -13.52
CA ALA A 51 27.30 6.46 -13.37
C ALA A 51 26.93 7.11 -14.72
N ASP A 52 25.76 7.75 -14.79
CA ASP A 52 25.35 8.56 -15.94
C ASP A 52 25.96 9.98 -15.86
N PRO A 53 26.79 10.40 -16.83
CA PRO A 53 27.33 11.77 -16.87
C PRO A 53 26.27 12.87 -17.07
N GLN A 54 25.05 12.54 -17.51
CA GLN A 54 23.95 13.48 -17.74
C GLN A 54 23.03 13.66 -16.51
N ASP A 55 23.14 12.80 -15.51
CA ASP A 55 22.47 12.97 -14.22
C ASP A 55 23.21 14.05 -13.39
N PRO A 56 22.53 15.08 -12.85
CA PRO A 56 23.15 16.06 -11.94
C PRO A 56 23.81 15.42 -10.70
N PHE A 57 23.47 14.18 -10.35
CA PHE A 57 24.08 13.42 -9.25
C PHE A 57 25.09 12.33 -9.71
N GLN A 58 25.23 12.11 -11.02
CA GLN A 58 26.09 11.09 -11.64
C GLN A 58 25.95 9.69 -11.02
N VAL A 59 24.73 9.14 -11.06
CA VAL A 59 24.36 7.87 -10.42
C VAL A 59 24.32 6.70 -11.41
N ALA A 60 24.58 5.48 -10.91
CA ALA A 60 24.44 4.23 -11.65
C ALA A 60 23.03 3.61 -11.62
N ALA A 61 22.61 2.99 -12.74
CA ALA A 61 21.27 2.44 -12.95
C ALA A 61 20.95 1.12 -12.21
N GLY A 62 20.95 1.09 -10.88
CA GLY A 62 20.68 -0.16 -10.13
C GLY A 62 20.59 0.06 -8.63
N ASN A 63 20.46 1.32 -8.24
CA ASN A 63 20.44 1.79 -6.86
C ASN A 63 21.66 1.40 -6.02
N LEU A 64 22.82 1.11 -6.61
CA LEU A 64 24.02 0.74 -5.85
C LEU A 64 25.26 1.44 -6.39
N ASP A 65 25.86 2.28 -5.56
CA ASP A 65 27.07 3.02 -5.88
C ASP A 65 28.22 2.56 -4.97
N VAL A 66 29.25 1.98 -5.60
CA VAL A 66 30.41 1.38 -4.92
C VAL A 66 31.65 2.29 -4.95
N SER A 67 31.50 3.53 -5.43
CA SER A 67 32.63 4.45 -5.67
C SER A 67 33.26 5.00 -4.41
N THR A 68 32.54 5.07 -3.28
CA THR A 68 33.05 5.56 -1.99
C THR A 68 32.38 4.81 -0.83
N PHE A 69 32.99 4.85 0.36
CA PHE A 69 32.41 4.26 1.56
C PHE A 69 31.04 4.87 1.90
N GLU A 70 30.92 6.20 1.88
CA GLU A 70 29.66 6.89 2.16
C GLU A 70 28.54 6.46 1.21
N ARG A 71 28.83 6.33 -0.09
CA ARG A 71 27.82 5.96 -1.09
C ARG A 71 27.35 4.52 -0.97
N ILE A 72 28.25 3.56 -0.67
CA ILE A 72 27.82 2.16 -0.49
C ILE A 72 27.00 1.98 0.80
N GLN A 73 27.26 2.76 1.85
CA GLN A 73 26.48 2.69 3.09
C GLN A 73 25.03 3.17 2.93
N LYS A 74 24.70 3.91 1.85
CA LYS A 74 23.30 4.26 1.53
C LYS A 74 22.42 3.03 1.30
N ARG A 75 23.02 1.90 0.91
CA ARG A 75 22.34 0.61 0.70
C ARG A 75 22.67 -0.41 1.78
N ARG A 76 22.63 0.03 3.05
CA ARG A 76 22.87 -0.85 4.19
C ARG A 76 21.97 -2.10 4.19
N ASP A 77 20.78 -2.00 3.61
CA ASP A 77 19.83 -3.11 3.40
C ASP A 77 20.43 -4.28 2.59
N LEU A 78 21.47 -4.04 1.79
CA LEU A 78 22.19 -5.09 1.05
C LEU A 78 23.39 -5.65 1.84
N LEU A 79 23.92 -4.90 2.82
CA LEU A 79 25.19 -5.20 3.49
C LEU A 79 25.02 -6.00 4.79
N VAL A 80 23.78 -6.29 5.20
CA VAL A 80 23.50 -7.04 6.42
C VAL A 80 22.63 -8.26 6.10
N PRO A 81 22.86 -9.41 6.75
CA PRO A 81 21.92 -10.52 6.68
C PRO A 81 20.59 -10.10 7.32
N PHE A 82 19.48 -10.70 6.88
CA PHE A 82 18.15 -10.36 7.37
C PHE A 82 17.20 -11.55 7.28
N GLY A 83 16.34 -11.73 8.27
CA GLY A 83 15.30 -12.76 8.23
C GLY A 83 15.88 -14.17 8.12
N PRO A 84 15.45 -15.01 7.15
CA PRO A 84 15.90 -16.39 7.03
C PRO A 84 17.21 -16.52 6.23
N TYR A 85 17.80 -15.39 5.81
CA TYR A 85 18.97 -15.36 4.94
C TYR A 85 20.25 -15.23 5.77
N GLN A 86 21.10 -16.27 5.75
CA GLN A 86 22.35 -16.32 6.52
C GLN A 86 23.43 -15.35 6.02
N TYR A 87 23.31 -14.89 4.77
CA TYR A 87 24.27 -13.99 4.13
C TYR A 87 23.60 -12.66 3.74
N PRO A 88 24.35 -11.55 3.73
CA PRO A 88 23.86 -10.29 3.17
C PRO A 88 23.35 -10.45 1.72
N PRO A 89 22.24 -9.78 1.34
CA PRO A 89 21.72 -9.81 -0.03
C PRO A 89 22.76 -9.42 -1.09
N PHE A 90 23.75 -8.59 -0.72
CA PHE A 90 24.88 -8.23 -1.55
C PHE A 90 25.68 -9.47 -2.03
N LEU A 91 26.00 -10.41 -1.14
CA LEU A 91 26.71 -11.64 -1.51
C LEU A 91 25.79 -12.62 -2.23
N ILE A 92 24.53 -12.76 -1.78
CA ILE A 92 23.54 -13.66 -2.41
C ILE A 92 23.37 -13.31 -3.90
N LYS A 93 23.30 -12.01 -4.24
CA LYS A 93 23.17 -11.55 -5.62
C LYS A 93 24.47 -11.60 -6.43
N ALA A 94 25.63 -11.62 -5.78
CA ALA A 94 26.91 -11.68 -6.49
C ALA A 94 27.27 -13.10 -6.99
N LEU A 95 26.62 -14.14 -6.47
CA LEU A 95 26.84 -15.54 -6.83
C LEU A 95 25.94 -15.99 -7.99
N ALA A 96 26.27 -17.13 -8.62
CA ALA A 96 25.43 -17.69 -9.68
C ALA A 96 24.08 -18.18 -9.15
N SER A 97 23.02 -18.02 -9.96
CA SER A 97 21.68 -18.50 -9.61
C SER A 97 21.62 -20.03 -9.60
N GLY A 98 20.99 -20.62 -8.58
CA GLY A 98 20.75 -22.06 -8.52
C GLY A 98 21.96 -22.91 -8.13
N VAL A 99 23.03 -22.30 -7.61
CA VAL A 99 24.06 -23.07 -6.90
C VAL A 99 23.46 -23.54 -5.59
N SER A 100 22.92 -24.76 -5.59
CA SER A 100 22.58 -25.52 -4.38
C SER A 100 23.88 -25.78 -3.63
N LEU A 101 24.27 -24.86 -2.78
CA LEU A 101 25.43 -24.99 -1.93
C LEU A 101 24.93 -25.54 -0.63
N GLN A 102 24.84 -26.87 -0.50
CA GLN A 102 24.61 -27.51 0.81
C GLN A 102 25.59 -26.89 1.81
N GLY A 103 25.08 -25.99 2.64
CA GLY A 103 25.82 -25.27 3.68
C GLY A 103 26.47 -23.92 3.32
N VAL A 104 26.17 -23.26 2.17
CA VAL A 104 26.72 -21.91 1.88
C VAL A 104 25.75 -20.88 1.32
N VAL A 105 24.63 -21.22 0.65
CA VAL A 105 23.60 -20.23 0.26
C VAL A 105 22.22 -20.89 0.28
N ASP A 106 21.82 -21.30 1.48
CA ASP A 106 20.51 -21.90 1.73
C ASP A 106 19.74 -21.08 2.78
N PHE A 107 18.45 -21.34 2.90
CA PHE A 107 17.68 -20.90 4.06
C PHE A 107 17.21 -22.11 4.87
N GLN A 108 17.17 -21.94 6.19
CA GLN A 108 16.59 -22.94 7.09
C GLN A 108 15.07 -22.96 6.92
N TYR A 109 14.55 -24.16 6.69
CA TYR A 109 13.14 -24.49 6.59
C TYR A 109 12.89 -25.58 7.61
N ASP A 110 11.96 -25.40 8.54
CA ASP A 110 11.59 -26.48 9.45
C ASP A 110 10.61 -27.42 8.73
N ASP A 111 11.05 -28.64 8.45
CA ASP A 111 10.12 -29.70 8.06
C ASP A 111 9.46 -30.26 9.33
N ARG A 112 8.12 -30.21 9.35
CA ARG A 112 7.27 -30.75 10.43
C ARG A 112 7.52 -32.24 10.70
N ASP A 113 8.22 -32.94 9.82
CA ASP A 113 8.60 -34.34 9.95
C ASP A 113 9.86 -34.59 10.83
N ASN A 114 10.48 -33.55 11.42
CA ASN A 114 11.67 -33.65 12.29
C ASN A 114 12.86 -34.39 11.63
N ASP A 115 13.06 -34.27 10.31
CA ASP A 115 14.26 -34.77 9.62
C ASP A 115 15.26 -33.63 9.40
N PRO A 116 16.37 -33.56 10.17
CA PRO A 116 17.35 -32.48 10.06
C PRO A 116 18.08 -32.40 8.71
N SER A 117 17.94 -33.42 7.85
CA SER A 117 18.57 -33.47 6.54
C SER A 117 17.73 -32.86 5.41
N ASP A 118 16.44 -32.59 5.66
CA ASP A 118 15.51 -31.92 4.74
C ASP A 118 15.25 -30.43 5.10
N ASP A 119 15.88 -29.93 6.17
CA ASP A 119 15.66 -28.58 6.74
C ASP A 119 16.27 -27.41 5.94
N VAL A 120 16.74 -27.65 4.72
CA VAL A 120 17.58 -26.71 3.99
C VAL A 120 17.15 -26.65 2.54
N ARG A 121 16.70 -25.46 2.09
CA ARG A 121 16.26 -25.25 0.70
C ARG A 121 17.17 -24.26 -0.04
N PRO A 122 17.46 -24.53 -1.33
CA PRO A 122 18.33 -23.65 -2.12
C PRO A 122 17.64 -22.33 -2.43
N LEU A 123 18.40 -21.23 -2.31
CA LEU A 123 17.95 -19.93 -2.78
C LEU A 123 17.92 -19.87 -4.32
N GLN A 124 16.90 -19.21 -4.85
CA GLN A 124 16.62 -19.08 -6.29
C GLN A 124 16.63 -17.61 -6.73
N VAL A 125 17.40 -16.77 -6.02
CA VAL A 125 17.55 -15.34 -6.32
C VAL A 125 18.47 -15.17 -7.52
N LEU A 126 18.05 -14.33 -8.47
CA LEU A 126 18.77 -14.09 -9.72
C LEU A 126 19.32 -12.66 -9.76
N HIS A 127 20.51 -12.53 -10.34
CA HIS A 127 21.12 -11.25 -10.67
C HIS A 127 21.04 -11.02 -12.18
N ALA A 128 20.52 -9.87 -12.62
CA ALA A 128 20.29 -9.57 -14.03
C ALA A 128 21.60 -9.57 -14.85
N GLY A 129 22.72 -9.20 -14.23
CA GLY A 129 24.06 -9.23 -14.84
C GLY A 129 24.77 -10.58 -14.78
N GLY A 130 24.09 -11.64 -14.33
CA GLY A 130 24.70 -12.96 -14.09
C GLY A 130 25.59 -12.99 -12.84
N ALA A 131 26.33 -14.09 -12.67
CA ALA A 131 27.25 -14.29 -11.56
C ALA A 131 28.45 -13.33 -11.65
N LEU A 132 28.77 -12.66 -10.54
CA LEU A 132 29.86 -11.67 -10.46
C LEU A 132 31.08 -12.20 -9.69
N LEU A 133 30.88 -13.13 -8.75
CA LEU A 133 31.90 -13.71 -7.88
C LEU A 133 31.83 -15.23 -7.88
N THR A 134 32.97 -15.88 -7.62
CA THR A 134 33.02 -17.31 -7.24
C THR A 134 33.23 -17.44 -5.74
N ILE A 135 32.59 -18.44 -5.14
CA ILE A 135 32.52 -18.61 -3.69
C ILE A 135 33.85 -18.95 -3.02
N ASP A 136 34.79 -19.49 -3.80
CA ASP A 136 36.13 -19.91 -3.40
C ASP A 136 37.19 -18.85 -3.68
N SER A 137 36.80 -17.66 -4.14
CA SER A 137 37.73 -16.57 -4.45
C SER A 137 38.16 -15.80 -3.20
N ASP A 138 39.40 -15.31 -3.21
CA ASP A 138 39.90 -14.37 -2.18
C ASP A 138 39.00 -13.12 -2.06
N ALA A 139 38.40 -12.70 -3.19
CA ALA A 139 37.44 -11.61 -3.24
C ALA A 139 36.20 -11.88 -2.40
N PHE A 140 35.61 -13.08 -2.51
CA PHE A 140 34.44 -13.48 -1.73
C PHE A 140 34.74 -13.49 -0.22
N TYR A 141 35.81 -14.15 0.20
CA TYR A 141 36.16 -14.23 1.63
C TYR A 141 36.53 -12.88 2.23
N THR A 142 37.23 -12.02 1.48
CA THR A 142 37.55 -10.66 1.94
C THR A 142 36.29 -9.81 2.14
N LEU A 143 35.30 -9.94 1.25
CA LEU A 143 34.02 -9.26 1.38
C LEU A 143 33.19 -9.83 2.54
N LEU A 144 33.15 -11.15 2.71
CA LEU A 144 32.45 -11.81 3.81
C LEU A 144 32.99 -11.34 5.16
N GLU A 145 34.31 -11.38 5.37
CA GLU A 145 34.94 -10.91 6.61
C GLU A 145 34.63 -9.42 6.89
N TRP A 146 34.64 -8.58 5.84
CA TRP A 146 34.29 -7.18 5.99
C TRP A 146 32.82 -6.98 6.40
N LEU A 147 31.90 -7.74 5.82
CA LEU A 147 30.47 -7.70 6.13
C LEU A 147 30.19 -8.23 7.54
N ASP A 148 30.85 -9.32 7.96
CA ASP A 148 30.77 -9.88 9.33
C ASP A 148 31.27 -8.88 10.38
N ASN A 149 32.29 -8.09 10.05
CA ASN A 149 32.77 -6.98 10.87
C ASN A 149 31.89 -5.71 10.78
N GLY A 150 30.65 -5.84 10.31
CA GLY A 150 29.67 -4.76 10.24
C GLY A 150 29.92 -3.79 9.08
N ALA A 151 30.64 -4.19 8.04
CA ALA A 151 30.91 -3.40 6.85
C ALA A 151 31.43 -1.97 7.18
N THR A 152 32.34 -1.87 8.14
CA THR A 152 32.88 -0.60 8.64
C THR A 152 34.02 -0.08 7.77
N GLU A 153 34.28 1.23 7.81
CA GLU A 153 35.32 1.86 6.98
C GLU A 153 36.74 1.39 7.35
N ASN A 154 36.92 1.03 8.63
CA ASN A 154 38.17 0.53 9.20
C ASN A 154 38.26 -1.01 9.22
N GLY A 155 37.19 -1.73 8.86
CA GLY A 155 37.13 -3.19 8.87
C GLY A 155 37.10 -3.83 10.26
N LEU A 156 36.81 -3.05 11.31
CA LEU A 156 36.68 -3.54 12.68
C LEU A 156 35.21 -3.54 13.12
N PRO A 157 34.79 -4.51 13.95
CA PRO A 157 33.41 -4.57 14.44
C PRO A 157 33.08 -3.30 15.27
N PRO A 158 31.88 -2.71 15.09
CA PRO A 158 31.45 -1.55 15.86
C PRO A 158 31.22 -1.92 17.33
N ALA A 159 31.39 -0.96 18.24
CA ALA A 159 30.97 -1.11 19.63
C ALA A 159 29.44 -0.92 19.71
N THR A 160 28.71 -1.93 20.18
CA THR A 160 27.26 -1.87 20.33
C THR A 160 26.90 -1.65 21.81
N PRO A 161 26.53 -0.43 22.24
CA PRO A 161 25.92 -0.27 23.54
C PRO A 161 24.45 -0.73 23.48
N PRO A 162 23.95 -1.44 24.51
CA PRO A 162 22.53 -1.78 24.60
C PRO A 162 21.68 -0.51 24.72
N GLN A 163 20.54 -0.46 24.02
CA GLN A 163 19.53 0.58 24.22
C GLN A 163 18.66 0.21 25.43
N VAL A 164 18.43 1.15 26.34
CA VAL A 164 17.46 0.95 27.44
C VAL A 164 16.12 1.50 26.97
N GLY A 165 15.04 0.73 27.17
CA GLY A 165 13.70 1.15 26.79
C GLY A 165 13.27 2.46 27.47
N ASP A 166 12.67 3.36 26.70
CA ASP A 166 12.04 4.60 27.16
C ASP A 166 10.54 4.67 26.77
N GLY A 167 9.78 5.52 27.45
CA GLY A 167 8.33 5.66 27.26
C GLY A 167 7.46 4.65 28.03
N GLY A 168 6.17 4.98 28.19
CA GLY A 168 5.20 4.11 28.90
C GLY A 168 4.64 2.98 28.03
N CYS A 169 4.13 1.93 28.67
CA CYS A 169 3.43 0.83 27.99
C CYS A 169 2.09 1.29 27.39
N SER A 170 1.63 0.58 26.37
CA SER A 170 0.34 0.84 25.71
C SER A 170 -0.77 -0.02 26.31
N THR A 171 -1.94 0.56 26.56
CA THR A 171 -3.14 -0.17 27.02
C THR A 171 -4.07 -0.58 25.87
N SER A 172 -3.67 -0.33 24.62
CA SER A 172 -4.56 -0.43 23.47
C SER A 172 -4.51 -1.81 22.81
N LEU A 173 -5.65 -2.51 22.80
CA LEU A 173 -5.79 -3.77 22.06
C LEU A 173 -5.94 -3.52 20.56
N PRO A 174 -5.37 -4.38 19.70
CA PRO A 174 -5.67 -4.35 18.26
C PRO A 174 -7.17 -4.59 18.02
N PRO A 175 -7.82 -3.83 17.12
CA PRO A 175 -9.26 -3.97 16.86
C PRO A 175 -9.66 -5.33 16.25
N ASP A 176 -8.70 -6.08 15.72
CA ASP A 176 -8.87 -7.41 15.15
C ASP A 176 -8.56 -8.56 16.14
N PHE A 177 -8.11 -8.25 17.36
CA PHE A 177 -8.01 -9.25 18.42
C PHE A 177 -9.39 -9.48 19.04
N ASP A 178 -9.88 -10.71 18.96
CA ASP A 178 -11.10 -11.15 19.65
C ASP A 178 -10.73 -11.80 20.99
N PRO A 179 -10.74 -11.04 22.10
CA PRO A 179 -10.39 -11.57 23.40
C PRO A 179 -11.41 -12.61 23.88
N VAL A 180 -12.68 -12.53 23.46
CA VAL A 180 -13.72 -13.45 23.92
C VAL A 180 -13.45 -14.85 23.38
N THR A 181 -13.20 -14.94 22.08
CA THR A 181 -12.86 -16.22 21.44
C THR A 181 -11.54 -16.76 21.97
N PHE A 182 -10.52 -15.93 22.12
CA PHE A 182 -9.21 -16.37 22.60
C PHE A 182 -9.25 -16.85 24.06
N MET A 183 -9.97 -16.13 24.94
CA MET A 183 -10.11 -16.52 26.35
C MET A 183 -10.87 -17.84 26.54
N ALA A 184 -11.62 -18.29 25.54
CA ALA A 184 -12.28 -19.59 25.53
C ALA A 184 -11.37 -20.75 25.07
N ASP A 185 -10.15 -20.45 24.57
CA ASP A 185 -9.20 -21.47 24.13
C ASP A 185 -8.79 -22.38 25.31
N PRO A 186 -8.81 -23.73 25.15
CA PRO A 186 -8.44 -24.65 26.22
C PRO A 186 -7.00 -24.47 26.73
N VAL A 187 -6.05 -24.14 25.85
CA VAL A 187 -4.64 -23.92 26.20
C VAL A 187 -4.50 -22.64 27.01
N TYR A 188 -5.19 -21.57 26.61
CA TYR A 188 -5.24 -20.33 27.40
C TYR A 188 -5.87 -20.60 28.77
N THR A 189 -7.04 -21.24 28.81
CA THR A 189 -7.77 -21.51 30.05
C THR A 189 -6.93 -22.31 31.05
N ALA A 190 -6.14 -23.28 30.57
CA ALA A 190 -5.28 -24.11 31.39
C ALA A 190 -4.03 -23.36 31.93
N ASN A 191 -3.54 -22.35 31.20
CA ASN A 191 -2.24 -21.74 31.46
C ASN A 191 -2.29 -20.24 31.85
N GLN A 192 -3.45 -19.58 31.79
CA GLN A 192 -3.61 -18.14 32.07
C GLN A 192 -3.11 -17.73 33.46
N ALA A 193 -3.34 -18.58 34.47
CA ALA A 193 -2.92 -18.29 35.85
C ALA A 193 -1.40 -18.35 36.01
N MET A 194 -0.74 -19.31 35.32
CA MET A 194 0.72 -19.37 35.27
C MET A 194 1.25 -18.11 34.58
N PHE A 195 0.76 -17.81 33.37
CA PHE A 195 1.18 -16.66 32.58
C PHE A 195 1.11 -15.34 33.37
N ALA A 196 -0.04 -15.05 33.98
CA ALA A 196 -0.24 -13.82 34.75
C ALA A 196 0.68 -13.71 35.98
N SER A 197 1.10 -14.84 36.56
CA SER A 197 1.92 -14.85 37.78
C SER A 197 3.42 -14.93 37.53
N THR A 198 3.87 -15.48 36.38
CA THR A 198 5.29 -15.74 36.12
C THR A 198 5.82 -15.10 34.85
N VAL A 199 5.01 -14.89 33.83
CA VAL A 199 5.48 -14.36 32.53
C VAL A 199 5.16 -12.87 32.39
N GLU A 200 3.95 -12.44 32.73
CA GLU A 200 3.57 -11.02 32.62
C GLU A 200 4.53 -10.07 33.36
N PRO A 201 5.01 -10.38 34.60
CA PRO A 201 5.99 -9.52 35.28
C PRO A 201 7.31 -9.35 34.51
N VAL A 202 7.71 -10.34 33.71
CA VAL A 202 8.91 -10.24 32.86
C VAL A 202 8.65 -9.27 31.70
N LEU A 203 7.44 -9.33 31.11
CA LEU A 203 7.04 -8.47 29.99
C LEU A 203 6.94 -6.99 30.36
N GLU A 204 6.66 -6.65 31.62
CA GLU A 204 6.65 -5.26 32.11
C GLU A 204 7.98 -4.54 31.82
N THR A 205 9.10 -5.27 31.86
CA THR A 205 10.44 -4.71 31.56
C THR A 205 10.71 -4.54 30.07
N CYS A 206 9.91 -5.18 29.21
CA CYS A 206 10.03 -5.18 27.76
C CYS A 206 9.03 -4.20 27.09
N GLY A 207 7.89 -3.95 27.74
CA GLY A 207 6.75 -3.19 27.22
C GLY A 207 6.93 -1.67 27.13
N ALA A 208 8.17 -1.16 27.16
CA ALA A 208 8.45 0.26 26.99
C ALA A 208 8.07 0.74 25.58
N GLY A 209 7.70 2.03 25.45
CA GLY A 209 7.24 2.62 24.20
C GLY A 209 8.26 2.56 23.06
N SER A 210 9.56 2.65 23.35
CA SER A 210 10.63 2.48 22.36
C SER A 210 11.01 1.02 22.07
N CYS A 211 10.40 0.06 22.78
CA CYS A 211 10.64 -1.38 22.65
C CYS A 211 9.33 -2.06 22.22
N HIS A 212 8.75 -2.90 23.07
CA HIS A 212 7.59 -3.73 22.75
C HIS A 212 6.24 -3.10 23.14
N GLY A 213 6.23 -1.90 23.73
CA GLY A 213 5.02 -1.12 24.02
C GLY A 213 4.48 -0.34 22.82
N ALA A 214 5.24 -0.28 21.73
CA ALA A 214 4.82 0.29 20.46
C ALA A 214 3.95 -0.72 19.70
N PRO A 215 2.70 -0.36 19.32
CA PRO A 215 1.88 -1.20 18.45
C PRO A 215 2.58 -1.60 17.15
N GLN A 216 3.52 -0.79 16.65
CA GLN A 216 4.37 -1.02 15.47
C GLN A 216 5.31 -2.23 15.62
N ALA A 217 5.64 -2.64 16.85
CA ALA A 217 6.57 -3.73 17.09
C ALA A 217 5.98 -5.08 16.63
N ASP A 218 6.83 -5.96 16.10
CA ASP A 218 6.41 -7.31 15.71
C ASP A 218 6.00 -8.17 16.92
N PHE A 219 6.66 -7.95 18.05
CA PHE A 219 6.25 -8.41 19.37
C PHE A 219 5.68 -7.21 20.13
N TYR A 220 4.39 -6.91 19.95
CA TYR A 220 3.72 -5.81 20.64
C TYR A 220 3.02 -6.35 21.89
N VAL A 221 3.33 -5.84 23.06
CA VAL A 221 2.64 -6.19 24.32
C VAL A 221 1.97 -4.96 24.92
N THR A 222 0.82 -5.19 25.53
CA THR A 222 0.10 -4.18 26.30
C THR A 222 0.59 -4.13 27.74
N CYS A 223 0.07 -3.18 28.54
CA CYS A 223 0.37 -3.10 29.98
C CYS A 223 -0.13 -4.30 30.81
N GLY A 224 -1.00 -5.17 30.27
CA GLY A 224 -1.47 -6.35 30.99
C GLY A 224 -2.48 -6.07 32.12
N ASP A 225 -3.03 -4.87 32.22
CA ASP A 225 -3.85 -4.42 33.37
C ASP A 225 -5.25 -5.05 33.42
N THR A 226 -5.71 -5.65 32.32
CA THR A 226 -7.07 -6.20 32.18
C THR A 226 -7.02 -7.64 31.67
N PRO A 227 -8.05 -8.48 31.93
CA PRO A 227 -8.10 -9.85 31.41
C PRO A 227 -7.91 -9.92 29.89
N GLU A 228 -8.47 -8.98 29.16
CA GLU A 228 -8.36 -8.90 27.71
C GLU A 228 -6.93 -8.53 27.27
N GLN A 229 -6.24 -7.65 27.99
CA GLN A 229 -4.83 -7.33 27.79
C GLN A 229 -3.91 -8.51 28.11
N LEU A 230 -4.17 -9.25 29.20
CA LEU A 230 -3.43 -10.47 29.54
C LEU A 230 -3.63 -11.56 28.50
N ALA A 231 -4.87 -11.75 28.03
CA ALA A 231 -5.18 -12.66 26.94
C ALA A 231 -4.41 -12.29 25.66
N PHE A 232 -4.34 -11.00 25.36
CA PHE A 232 -3.54 -10.50 24.25
C PHE A 232 -2.05 -10.79 24.47
N ASN A 233 -1.44 -10.36 25.58
CA ASN A 233 -0.03 -10.60 25.87
C ASN A 233 0.33 -12.10 25.86
N PHE A 234 -0.55 -12.96 26.39
CA PHE A 234 -0.42 -14.42 26.29
C PHE A 234 -0.34 -14.86 24.83
N SER A 235 -1.28 -14.40 23.99
CA SER A 235 -1.27 -14.74 22.56
C SER A 235 0.01 -14.30 21.87
N GLN A 236 0.60 -13.19 22.31
CA GLN A 236 1.86 -12.69 21.78
C GLN A 236 3.04 -13.56 22.22
N VAL A 237 3.17 -13.92 23.51
CA VAL A 237 4.25 -14.83 23.93
C VAL A 237 4.11 -16.21 23.29
N TRP A 238 2.89 -16.76 23.28
CA TRP A 238 2.62 -18.07 22.69
C TRP A 238 2.92 -18.11 21.19
N ALA A 239 2.75 -16.98 20.48
CA ALA A 239 3.14 -16.85 19.07
C ALA A 239 4.64 -17.06 18.82
N PHE A 240 5.47 -16.95 19.86
CA PHE A 240 6.91 -17.13 19.81
C PHE A 240 7.39 -18.32 20.66
N VAL A 241 6.57 -19.39 20.74
CA VAL A 241 6.97 -20.69 21.31
C VAL A 241 7.31 -21.69 20.21
N ASP A 242 8.37 -22.47 20.43
CA ASP A 242 8.95 -23.42 19.47
C ASP A 242 9.09 -24.85 20.05
N SER A 243 9.44 -25.82 19.19
CA SER A 243 9.78 -27.20 19.54
C SER A 243 11.08 -27.61 18.82
N PRO A 244 12.19 -27.86 19.53
CA PRO A 244 12.28 -27.86 21.00
C PRO A 244 12.14 -26.45 21.59
N VAL A 245 11.58 -26.37 22.80
CA VAL A 245 11.27 -25.10 23.47
C VAL A 245 12.47 -24.17 23.57
N ASP A 246 13.67 -24.72 23.69
CA ASP A 246 14.91 -23.94 23.81
C ASP A 246 15.20 -23.08 22.58
N ASP A 247 14.61 -23.39 21.42
CA ASP A 247 14.78 -22.62 20.18
C ASP A 247 13.79 -21.45 20.08
N SER A 248 12.91 -21.28 21.07
CA SER A 248 11.94 -20.19 21.10
C SER A 248 12.64 -18.83 21.11
N GLN A 249 12.37 -17.95 20.14
CA GLN A 249 12.89 -16.58 20.07
C GLN A 249 12.59 -15.75 21.32
N VAL A 250 11.45 -15.98 21.98
CA VAL A 250 11.14 -15.31 23.25
C VAL A 250 12.12 -15.68 24.39
N LEU A 251 12.92 -16.74 24.20
CA LEU A 251 14.06 -17.13 25.03
C LEU A 251 15.39 -16.70 24.42
N GLN A 252 15.61 -16.96 23.12
CA GLN A 252 16.92 -16.81 22.47
C GLN A 252 17.30 -15.35 22.14
N VAL A 253 16.34 -14.53 21.71
CA VAL A 253 16.62 -13.13 21.32
C VAL A 253 17.04 -12.28 22.52
N PRO A 254 16.33 -12.28 23.66
CA PRO A 254 16.75 -11.55 24.86
C PRO A 254 17.91 -12.21 25.65
N LEU A 255 18.40 -13.39 25.25
CA LEU A 255 19.48 -14.08 25.96
C LEU A 255 20.83 -13.42 25.67
N ALA A 256 21.70 -13.39 26.69
CA ALA A 256 23.04 -12.85 26.53
C ALA A 256 23.82 -13.59 25.43
N ALA A 257 24.51 -12.82 24.59
CA ALA A 257 25.26 -13.37 23.46
C ALA A 257 26.30 -14.42 23.88
N ASN A 258 26.92 -14.26 25.07
CA ASN A 258 27.87 -15.21 25.63
C ASN A 258 27.23 -16.52 26.13
N ALA A 259 25.90 -16.54 26.29
CA ALA A 259 25.10 -17.72 26.62
C ALA A 259 24.41 -18.32 25.38
N GLY A 260 24.70 -17.80 24.18
CA GLY A 260 24.17 -18.29 22.91
C GLY A 260 23.01 -17.48 22.33
N GLY A 261 22.65 -16.35 22.94
CA GLY A 261 21.55 -15.52 22.46
C GLY A 261 21.83 -14.68 21.21
N GLY A 262 20.75 -14.22 20.58
CA GLY A 262 20.76 -13.49 19.31
C GLY A 262 20.91 -11.96 19.46
N PRO A 263 21.09 -11.23 18.35
CA PRO A 263 21.12 -9.77 18.39
C PRO A 263 19.76 -9.19 18.77
N HIS A 264 19.71 -8.38 19.83
CA HIS A 264 18.52 -7.65 20.29
C HIS A 264 18.86 -6.19 20.54
N SER A 265 18.14 -5.25 19.90
CA SER A 265 18.42 -3.82 20.03
C SER A 265 18.16 -3.28 21.44
N GLY A 266 17.26 -3.91 22.20
CA GLY A 266 17.01 -3.62 23.62
C GLY A 266 18.04 -4.19 24.60
N GLY A 267 19.06 -4.90 24.11
CA GLY A 267 20.08 -5.54 24.94
C GLY A 267 19.66 -6.87 25.56
N ASP A 268 20.55 -7.44 26.38
CA ASP A 268 20.34 -8.75 27.02
C ASP A 268 19.40 -8.60 28.23
N HIS A 269 18.32 -9.38 28.26
CA HIS A 269 17.42 -9.49 29.42
C HIS A 269 17.64 -10.78 30.21
N PHE A 270 18.19 -11.84 29.60
CA PHE A 270 18.57 -13.07 30.29
C PHE A 270 20.08 -13.21 30.35
N THR A 271 20.60 -13.42 31.55
CA THR A 271 22.04 -13.53 31.80
C THR A 271 22.61 -14.91 31.43
N GLY A 272 21.74 -15.92 31.31
CA GLY A 272 22.12 -17.27 30.91
C GLY A 272 20.93 -18.24 30.94
N THR A 273 21.14 -19.45 30.42
CA THR A 273 20.11 -20.50 30.37
C THR A 273 19.97 -21.29 31.68
N THR A 274 20.71 -20.91 32.73
CA THR A 274 20.70 -21.56 34.04
C THR A 274 20.79 -20.53 35.15
N GLY A 275 19.90 -20.64 36.14
CA GLY A 275 19.90 -19.76 37.32
C GLY A 275 19.33 -18.37 37.09
N ASP A 276 18.77 -18.11 35.90
CA ASP A 276 18.04 -16.90 35.55
C ASP A 276 16.53 -17.16 35.68
N SER A 277 15.89 -16.52 36.66
CA SER A 277 14.48 -16.81 36.99
C SER A 277 13.51 -16.42 35.89
N ASP A 278 13.84 -15.40 35.11
CA ASP A 278 12.97 -14.87 34.08
C ASP A 278 13.03 -15.77 32.84
N TYR A 279 14.24 -16.23 32.49
CA TYR A 279 14.42 -17.29 31.49
C TYR A 279 13.65 -18.56 31.85
N ASP A 280 13.78 -19.04 33.09
CA ASP A 280 13.11 -20.26 33.57
C ASP A 280 11.57 -20.11 33.57
N ALA A 281 11.06 -18.91 33.88
CA ALA A 281 9.63 -18.62 33.87
C ALA A 281 9.04 -18.70 32.44
N ILE A 282 9.68 -18.04 31.46
CA ILE A 282 9.24 -18.09 30.08
C ILE A 282 9.40 -19.51 29.51
N LYS A 283 10.49 -20.21 29.81
CA LYS A 283 10.73 -21.58 29.35
C LYS A 283 9.70 -22.56 29.90
N SER A 284 9.33 -22.42 31.17
CA SER A 284 8.29 -23.24 31.80
C SER A 284 6.93 -23.01 31.15
N PHE A 285 6.58 -21.74 30.88
CA PHE A 285 5.37 -21.38 30.17
C PHE A 285 5.35 -21.97 28.75
N ALA A 286 6.42 -21.76 27.99
CA ALA A 286 6.57 -22.27 26.62
C ALA A 286 6.43 -23.80 26.57
N THR A 287 7.00 -24.51 27.54
CA THR A 287 6.85 -25.97 27.68
C THR A 287 5.39 -26.37 27.97
N ALA A 288 4.67 -25.60 28.79
CA ALA A 288 3.30 -25.91 29.17
C ALA A 288 2.29 -25.68 28.05
N VAL A 289 2.50 -24.65 27.21
CA VAL A 289 1.59 -24.32 26.10
C VAL A 289 1.90 -25.08 24.82
N GLY A 290 3.16 -25.45 24.60
CA GLY A 290 3.62 -26.12 23.38
C GLY A 290 3.47 -25.27 22.12
N VAL A 291 3.86 -25.83 20.98
CA VAL A 291 3.75 -25.16 19.67
C VAL A 291 2.28 -25.10 19.23
N ARG A 292 1.88 -23.96 18.69
CA ARG A 292 0.56 -23.78 18.10
C ARG A 292 0.47 -24.52 16.75
N PRO A 293 -0.52 -25.39 16.49
CA PRO A 293 -0.67 -26.03 15.19
C PRO A 293 -1.15 -25.04 14.11
N PHE A 294 -0.72 -25.23 12.85
CA PHE A 294 -1.21 -24.46 11.70
C PHE A 294 -1.76 -25.35 10.60
N GLY A 295 -2.95 -24.99 10.11
CA GLY A 295 -3.56 -25.58 8.92
C GLY A 295 -4.25 -26.93 9.13
N GLU A 296 -4.40 -27.44 10.35
CA GLU A 296 -5.12 -28.69 10.60
C GLU A 296 -6.53 -28.67 9.97
N GLY A 297 -6.81 -29.67 9.12
CA GLY A 297 -8.09 -29.77 8.41
C GLY A 297 -8.30 -28.75 7.28
N ASN A 298 -7.33 -27.89 6.97
CA ASN A 298 -7.42 -26.91 5.89
C ASN A 298 -6.33 -27.16 4.81
N PRO A 299 -6.69 -27.78 3.67
CA PRO A 299 -5.74 -28.09 2.60
C PRO A 299 -5.03 -26.85 2.01
N GLY A 300 -5.72 -25.71 1.95
CA GLY A 300 -5.16 -24.46 1.42
C GLY A 300 -4.06 -23.91 2.32
N LYS A 301 -4.28 -23.91 3.64
CA LYS A 301 -3.27 -23.54 4.63
C LYS A 301 -2.07 -24.50 4.62
N LEU A 302 -2.31 -25.82 4.60
CA LEU A 302 -1.20 -26.80 4.55
C LEU A 302 -0.36 -26.61 3.29
N PHE A 303 -0.99 -26.49 2.12
CA PHE A 303 -0.28 -26.24 0.86
C PHE A 303 0.47 -24.90 0.88
N PHE A 304 -0.11 -23.86 1.49
CA PHE A 304 0.57 -22.57 1.66
C PHE A 304 1.86 -22.71 2.46
N ALA A 305 1.82 -23.40 3.61
CA ALA A 305 2.98 -23.60 4.46
C ALA A 305 4.07 -24.44 3.77
N GLU A 306 3.67 -25.51 3.09
CA GLU A 306 4.60 -26.49 2.52
C GLU A 306 5.21 -26.05 1.17
N GLN A 307 4.49 -25.23 0.40
CA GLN A 307 4.84 -24.92 -0.99
C GLN A 307 4.94 -23.42 -1.27
N VAL A 308 3.94 -22.63 -0.89
CA VAL A 308 3.87 -21.21 -1.28
C VAL A 308 4.85 -20.36 -0.46
N GLN A 309 4.77 -20.40 0.86
CA GLN A 309 5.67 -19.63 1.74
C GLN A 309 7.14 -19.95 1.45
N PRO A 310 7.58 -21.23 1.32
CA PRO A 310 8.94 -21.56 0.92
C PRO A 310 9.35 -20.98 -0.43
N THR A 311 8.45 -21.02 -1.42
CA THR A 311 8.73 -20.45 -2.74
C THR A 311 8.96 -18.94 -2.67
N LEU A 312 8.15 -18.20 -1.90
CA LEU A 312 8.33 -16.75 -1.73
C LEU A 312 9.68 -16.42 -1.06
N ILE A 313 10.07 -17.18 -0.03
CA ILE A 313 11.35 -16.98 0.67
C ILE A 313 12.53 -17.33 -0.23
N ALA A 314 12.48 -18.48 -0.91
CA ALA A 314 13.52 -18.94 -1.84
C ALA A 314 13.79 -17.93 -2.96
N ARG A 315 12.76 -17.21 -3.38
CA ARG A 315 12.81 -16.20 -4.44
C ARG A 315 13.20 -14.79 -3.96
N GLY A 316 13.51 -14.63 -2.67
CA GLY A 316 14.02 -13.37 -2.12
C GLY A 316 12.94 -12.34 -1.77
N CYS A 317 11.65 -12.73 -1.71
CA CYS A 317 10.58 -11.79 -1.40
C CYS A 317 10.73 -11.16 -0.01
N ALA A 318 11.35 -11.84 0.95
CA ALA A 318 11.50 -11.37 2.32
C ALA A 318 12.78 -10.56 2.58
N PHE A 319 13.53 -10.15 1.55
CA PHE A 319 14.67 -9.24 1.75
C PHE A 319 14.23 -7.94 2.43
N MET A 320 15.15 -7.32 3.18
CA MET A 320 14.87 -6.14 4.01
C MET A 320 14.13 -5.04 3.22
N ALA A 321 14.61 -4.70 2.01
CA ALA A 321 13.99 -3.67 1.18
C ALA A 321 12.76 -4.11 0.36
N CYS A 322 12.43 -5.42 0.38
CA CYS A 322 11.33 -6.02 -0.37
C CYS A 322 10.10 -6.17 0.53
N HIS A 323 9.69 -7.37 0.94
CA HIS A 323 8.47 -7.60 1.73
C HIS A 323 8.77 -8.02 3.17
N SER A 324 9.85 -7.49 3.76
CA SER A 324 10.13 -7.69 5.17
C SER A 324 9.23 -6.84 6.08
N PRO A 325 9.18 -7.10 7.40
CA PRO A 325 8.54 -6.20 8.36
C PRO A 325 9.12 -4.77 8.33
N ALA A 326 10.43 -4.63 8.05
CA ALA A 326 11.13 -3.35 7.96
C ALA A 326 10.79 -2.56 6.68
N ALA A 327 10.21 -3.20 5.66
CA ALA A 327 9.93 -2.55 4.39
C ALA A 327 8.80 -1.50 4.49
N GLY A 328 8.89 -0.44 3.69
CA GLY A 328 7.90 0.65 3.66
C GLY A 328 6.67 0.42 2.77
N ASN A 329 6.48 -0.79 2.23
CA ASN A 329 5.36 -1.10 1.33
C ASN A 329 4.23 -1.90 2.00
N ASP A 330 3.11 -2.04 1.28
CA ASP A 330 1.88 -2.67 1.79
C ASP A 330 2.05 -4.16 2.13
N LEU A 331 2.79 -4.93 1.31
CA LEU A 331 2.96 -6.37 1.52
C LEU A 331 4.15 -6.60 2.46
N LYS A 332 3.85 -6.92 3.72
CA LYS A 332 4.86 -7.23 4.73
C LYS A 332 4.71 -8.66 5.22
N LEU A 333 5.55 -9.56 4.70
CA LEU A 333 5.69 -10.90 5.25
C LEU A 333 6.22 -10.78 6.68
N ARG A 334 5.49 -11.37 7.62
CA ARG A 334 5.80 -11.37 9.04
C ARG A 334 6.60 -12.59 9.42
N THR A 335 7.51 -12.38 10.35
CA THR A 335 8.30 -13.42 11.01
C THR A 335 7.64 -13.86 12.32
N GLY A 336 8.16 -14.95 12.86
CA GLY A 336 7.94 -15.48 14.20
C GLY A 336 9.14 -16.34 14.60
N THR A 337 8.95 -17.24 15.57
CA THR A 337 10.00 -18.09 16.17
C THR A 337 10.91 -18.80 15.18
N GLN A 338 10.32 -19.49 14.22
CA GLN A 338 11.02 -20.24 13.18
C GLN A 338 11.20 -19.40 11.90
N GLY A 339 11.57 -18.13 12.05
CA GLY A 339 11.61 -17.18 10.93
C GLY A 339 10.22 -17.00 10.32
N PHE A 340 9.99 -17.50 9.11
CA PHE A 340 8.72 -17.30 8.38
C PHE A 340 7.74 -18.49 8.48
N TYR A 341 8.08 -19.53 9.25
CA TYR A 341 7.38 -20.82 9.23
C TYR A 341 6.65 -21.18 10.53
N SER A 342 6.81 -20.38 11.59
CA SER A 342 5.98 -20.54 12.79
C SER A 342 4.49 -20.46 12.44
N ALA A 343 3.63 -21.15 13.18
CA ALA A 343 2.20 -21.15 12.92
C ALA A 343 1.57 -19.75 12.90
N VAL A 344 2.09 -18.80 13.68
CA VAL A 344 1.60 -17.41 13.67
C VAL A 344 2.11 -16.63 12.47
N ALA A 345 3.37 -16.79 12.08
CA ALA A 345 3.89 -16.18 10.84
C ALA A 345 3.11 -16.68 9.63
N LEU A 346 2.88 -18.00 9.55
CA LEU A 346 2.08 -18.63 8.51
C LEU A 346 0.65 -18.11 8.49
N GLU A 347 -0.03 -18.00 9.64
CA GLU A 347 -1.39 -17.46 9.72
C GLU A 347 -1.45 -16.01 9.24
N LYS A 348 -0.55 -15.14 9.74
CA LYS A 348 -0.49 -13.72 9.34
C LYS A 348 -0.20 -13.56 7.85
N ASN A 349 0.74 -14.33 7.31
CA ASN A 349 1.14 -14.25 5.90
C ASN A 349 0.06 -14.83 4.97
N TYR A 350 -0.58 -15.93 5.38
CA TYR A 350 -1.71 -16.52 4.69
C TYR A 350 -2.89 -15.54 4.63
N ASP A 351 -3.28 -14.95 5.77
CA ASP A 351 -4.35 -13.96 5.83
C ASP A 351 -4.05 -12.71 4.99
N LEU A 352 -2.82 -12.18 5.10
CA LEU A 352 -2.38 -11.03 4.31
C LEU A 352 -2.53 -11.28 2.80
N LEU A 353 -1.99 -12.41 2.32
CA LEU A 353 -2.05 -12.75 0.90
C LEU A 353 -3.49 -13.02 0.46
N THR A 354 -4.25 -13.81 1.21
CA THR A 354 -5.60 -14.24 0.82
C THR A 354 -6.62 -13.12 0.84
N ARG A 355 -6.49 -12.17 1.77
CA ARG A 355 -7.44 -11.06 1.93
C ARG A 355 -7.10 -9.87 1.05
N GLU A 356 -5.81 -9.57 0.83
CA GLU A 356 -5.40 -8.29 0.24
C GLU A 356 -4.68 -8.43 -1.13
N PHE A 357 -3.90 -9.50 -1.36
CA PHE A 357 -2.99 -9.56 -2.52
C PHE A 357 -3.31 -10.65 -3.55
N MET A 358 -4.16 -11.61 -3.22
CA MET A 358 -4.64 -12.64 -4.13
C MET A 358 -6.08 -12.36 -4.57
N ALA A 359 -6.47 -12.92 -5.72
CA ALA A 359 -7.78 -12.75 -6.33
C ALA A 359 -8.45 -14.12 -6.55
N PHE A 360 -8.74 -14.85 -5.48
CA PHE A 360 -9.31 -16.21 -5.56
C PHE A 360 -10.71 -16.26 -6.16
N GLU A 361 -11.40 -15.13 -6.34
CA GLU A 361 -12.60 -15.03 -7.16
C GLU A 361 -12.37 -15.40 -8.64
N PHE A 362 -11.12 -15.41 -9.11
CA PHE A 362 -10.72 -15.80 -10.46
C PHE A 362 -9.86 -17.07 -10.49
N PRO A 363 -9.98 -17.92 -11.54
CA PRO A 363 -9.21 -19.16 -11.64
C PRO A 363 -7.75 -18.96 -12.03
N ASP A 364 -7.37 -17.78 -12.53
CA ASP A 364 -6.03 -17.45 -12.99
C ASP A 364 -5.25 -16.69 -11.90
N ALA A 365 -4.14 -17.28 -11.45
CA ALA A 365 -3.33 -16.69 -10.38
C ALA A 365 -2.77 -15.31 -10.73
N ARG A 366 -2.57 -15.00 -12.02
CA ARG A 366 -2.06 -13.70 -12.48
C ARG A 366 -2.99 -12.54 -12.14
N ARG A 367 -4.24 -12.80 -11.77
CA ARG A 367 -5.18 -11.73 -11.35
C ARG A 367 -4.87 -11.19 -9.96
N GLY A 368 -4.16 -11.94 -9.11
CA GLY A 368 -3.71 -11.45 -7.81
C GLY A 368 -2.51 -10.53 -7.94
N ARG A 369 -2.50 -9.41 -7.20
CA ARG A 369 -1.38 -8.46 -7.12
C ARG A 369 -0.03 -9.11 -6.79
N ALA A 370 -0.03 -10.12 -5.91
CA ALA A 370 1.20 -10.84 -5.54
C ALA A 370 1.83 -11.61 -6.73
N VAL A 371 1.02 -11.98 -7.72
CA VAL A 371 1.51 -12.67 -8.93
C VAL A 371 1.71 -11.70 -10.09
N ALA A 372 0.75 -10.79 -10.32
CA ALA A 372 0.83 -9.79 -11.40
C ALA A 372 2.15 -9.00 -11.37
N LYS A 373 2.64 -8.64 -10.17
CA LYS A 373 3.93 -7.94 -10.02
C LYS A 373 5.17 -8.77 -10.36
N ASN A 374 5.03 -10.08 -10.47
CA ASN A 374 6.15 -10.99 -10.51
C ASN A 374 6.17 -11.84 -11.79
N VAL A 375 5.38 -11.46 -12.79
CA VAL A 375 5.31 -12.07 -14.12
C VAL A 375 5.54 -11.00 -15.20
N ILE A 376 5.91 -11.43 -16.40
CA ILE A 376 6.34 -10.53 -17.48
C ILE A 376 5.22 -9.53 -17.86
N ASP A 377 5.58 -8.26 -18.04
CA ASP A 377 4.67 -7.14 -18.39
C ASP A 377 4.37 -7.08 -19.91
N VAL A 378 5.13 -7.80 -20.75
CA VAL A 378 5.07 -7.68 -22.22
C VAL A 378 5.11 -9.00 -22.97
N ALA A 379 4.13 -9.24 -23.84
CA ALA A 379 4.21 -10.29 -24.86
C ALA A 379 5.31 -9.95 -25.88
N ARG A 380 6.30 -10.83 -26.07
CA ARG A 380 7.16 -10.82 -27.27
C ARG A 380 6.57 -11.82 -28.28
N PRO A 381 5.91 -11.40 -29.37
CA PRO A 381 5.35 -12.35 -30.32
C PRO A 381 6.36 -12.69 -31.42
N SER A 382 6.63 -13.98 -31.58
CA SER A 382 6.99 -14.58 -32.86
C SER A 382 5.82 -15.45 -33.38
N GLY A 383 4.74 -14.80 -33.82
CA GLY A 383 3.80 -15.38 -34.80
C GLY A 383 2.72 -16.37 -34.34
N GLY A 384 2.16 -16.26 -33.12
CA GLY A 384 1.00 -17.05 -32.67
C GLY A 384 -0.01 -16.20 -31.88
N ALA A 385 -1.25 -16.67 -31.77
CA ALA A 385 -2.43 -15.97 -31.22
C ALA A 385 -2.22 -15.32 -29.84
N ASP A 386 -2.94 -14.22 -29.59
CA ASP A 386 -2.89 -13.34 -28.42
C ASP A 386 -2.74 -14.08 -27.07
N ILE A 387 -1.52 -14.08 -26.52
CA ILE A 387 -1.28 -14.30 -25.09
C ILE A 387 -0.78 -12.98 -24.53
N VAL A 388 -1.71 -12.20 -23.98
CA VAL A 388 -1.43 -10.98 -23.23
C VAL A 388 -0.79 -11.39 -21.89
N ILE A 389 0.47 -11.03 -21.66
CA ILE A 389 1.12 -11.32 -20.38
C ILE A 389 0.74 -10.22 -19.39
N GLY A 390 -0.14 -10.54 -18.44
CA GLY A 390 -0.76 -9.62 -17.48
C GLY A 390 0.13 -9.18 -16.32
N GLY A 391 1.41 -8.90 -16.56
CA GLY A 391 2.31 -8.38 -15.54
C GLY A 391 2.02 -6.92 -15.19
N ILE A 392 2.56 -6.46 -14.05
CA ILE A 392 2.61 -5.04 -13.68
C ILE A 392 4.01 -4.71 -13.17
N ALA A 393 4.52 -3.53 -13.52
CA ALA A 393 5.86 -3.11 -13.15
C ALA A 393 6.16 -3.29 -11.64
N HIS A 394 7.31 -3.91 -11.35
CA HIS A 394 7.77 -4.24 -10.01
C HIS A 394 9.26 -3.93 -9.86
N ARG A 395 9.63 -3.30 -8.74
CA ARG A 395 11.01 -2.86 -8.48
C ARG A 395 12.02 -3.99 -8.44
N ALA A 396 11.61 -5.22 -8.09
CA ALA A 396 12.50 -6.38 -8.06
C ALA A 396 12.47 -7.21 -9.36
N GLY A 397 11.70 -6.79 -10.37
CA GLY A 397 11.47 -7.56 -11.60
C GLY A 397 10.53 -8.74 -11.42
N GLU A 398 10.57 -9.67 -12.37
CA GLU A 398 9.68 -10.82 -12.49
C GLU A 398 10.14 -12.01 -11.63
N VAL A 399 9.96 -11.91 -10.32
CA VAL A 399 10.55 -12.86 -9.34
C VAL A 399 9.97 -14.27 -9.41
N LEU A 400 8.71 -14.43 -9.86
CA LEU A 400 8.06 -15.75 -10.01
C LEU A 400 8.37 -16.40 -11.36
N GLU A 401 9.03 -15.69 -12.25
CA GLU A 401 9.56 -16.24 -13.50
C GLU A 401 10.93 -16.86 -13.27
N THR A 402 11.30 -17.81 -14.13
CA THR A 402 12.70 -18.23 -14.24
C THR A 402 13.25 -17.56 -15.49
N PRO A 403 14.16 -16.56 -15.38
CA PRO A 403 14.61 -15.78 -16.51
C PRO A 403 15.27 -16.67 -17.56
N SER A 404 14.60 -16.80 -18.70
CA SER A 404 15.24 -17.16 -19.95
C SER A 404 15.90 -15.89 -20.49
N LEU A 405 17.02 -15.48 -19.90
CA LEU A 405 17.81 -14.38 -20.46
C LEU A 405 18.40 -14.88 -21.80
N ASN A 406 17.66 -14.63 -22.90
CA ASN A 406 18.08 -14.72 -24.31
C ASN A 406 17.99 -16.07 -25.08
N ASP A 407 17.26 -17.07 -24.61
CA ASP A 407 17.24 -18.43 -25.20
C ASP A 407 15.94 -18.82 -25.95
N GLY A 408 14.94 -17.92 -26.02
CA GLY A 408 13.73 -18.17 -26.83
C GLY A 408 12.78 -19.24 -26.25
N ASN A 409 12.87 -19.50 -24.95
CA ASN A 409 11.97 -20.43 -24.25
C ASN A 409 10.55 -19.83 -24.05
N PRO A 410 9.51 -20.67 -24.00
CA PRO A 410 8.12 -20.23 -23.90
C PRO A 410 7.79 -19.56 -22.55
N ILE A 411 6.77 -18.69 -22.56
CA ILE A 411 6.22 -17.99 -21.38
C ILE A 411 5.81 -19.04 -20.33
N LEU A 412 6.43 -18.99 -19.14
CA LEU A 412 6.20 -19.97 -18.06
C LEU A 412 5.00 -19.61 -17.17
N SER A 413 4.49 -18.38 -17.25
CA SER A 413 3.28 -17.91 -16.55
C SER A 413 2.00 -18.13 -17.36
N ASP A 414 1.77 -19.38 -17.75
CA ASP A 414 0.52 -19.83 -18.34
C ASP A 414 -0.12 -20.91 -17.44
N PRO A 415 -1.30 -20.66 -16.85
CA PRO A 415 -2.02 -21.67 -16.07
C PRO A 415 -2.23 -22.99 -16.82
N ALA A 416 -2.38 -22.96 -18.14
CA ALA A 416 -2.59 -24.15 -18.96
C ALA A 416 -1.31 -25.00 -19.13
N ALA A 417 -0.13 -24.42 -18.88
CA ALA A 417 1.14 -25.12 -18.92
C ALA A 417 1.46 -25.86 -17.60
N CYS A 418 0.71 -25.61 -16.54
CA CYS A 418 0.95 -26.25 -15.25
C CYS A 418 0.51 -27.73 -15.24
N PRO A 419 1.36 -28.65 -14.75
CA PRO A 419 1.11 -30.08 -14.81
C PRO A 419 -0.12 -30.48 -13.98
N GLN A 420 -0.95 -31.38 -14.54
CA GLN A 420 -2.13 -31.93 -13.88
C GLN A 420 -2.18 -33.47 -14.02
N PRO A 421 -2.41 -34.24 -12.93
CA PRO A 421 -2.57 -33.77 -11.55
C PRO A 421 -1.27 -33.14 -11.03
N PHE A 422 -1.39 -32.05 -10.27
CA PHE A 422 -0.23 -31.38 -9.70
C PHE A 422 0.43 -32.29 -8.65
N ASN A 423 1.72 -32.52 -8.79
CA ASN A 423 2.53 -33.25 -7.81
C ASN A 423 3.58 -32.28 -7.24
N PRO A 424 3.47 -31.84 -5.98
CA PRO A 424 4.42 -30.90 -5.39
C PRO A 424 5.86 -31.44 -5.37
N ALA A 425 6.03 -32.77 -5.28
CA ALA A 425 7.34 -33.43 -5.26
C ALA A 425 7.96 -33.63 -6.66
N ALA A 426 7.26 -33.26 -7.74
CA ALA A 426 7.81 -33.41 -9.09
C ALA A 426 8.94 -32.40 -9.34
N PRO A 427 10.11 -32.84 -9.85
CA PRO A 427 11.19 -31.93 -10.22
C PRO A 427 10.74 -31.01 -11.36
N GLY A 428 11.10 -29.73 -11.27
CA GLY A 428 10.83 -28.75 -12.33
C GLY A 428 9.49 -28.01 -12.23
N ASN A 429 8.73 -28.16 -11.14
CA ASN A 429 7.60 -27.27 -10.85
C ASN A 429 8.08 -25.81 -10.80
N THR A 430 7.43 -24.94 -11.58
CA THR A 430 7.73 -23.51 -11.57
C THR A 430 7.09 -22.84 -10.35
N ALA A 431 7.69 -21.73 -9.89
CA ALA A 431 7.12 -20.92 -8.81
C ALA A 431 5.69 -20.44 -9.14
N PHE A 432 5.45 -20.08 -10.40
CA PHE A 432 4.11 -19.75 -10.89
C PHE A 432 3.12 -20.93 -10.71
N CYS A 433 3.50 -22.15 -11.11
CA CYS A 433 2.59 -23.29 -11.02
C CYS A 433 2.28 -23.70 -9.58
N ILE A 434 3.19 -23.47 -8.62
CA ILE A 434 2.90 -23.62 -7.19
C ILE A 434 1.78 -22.67 -6.77
N VAL A 435 1.88 -21.38 -7.12
CA VAL A 435 0.85 -20.40 -6.74
C VAL A 435 -0.48 -20.65 -7.49
N GLN A 436 -0.41 -21.08 -8.75
CA GLN A 436 -1.59 -21.46 -9.54
C GLN A 436 -2.32 -22.68 -8.94
N GLU A 437 -1.57 -23.64 -8.42
CA GLU A 437 -2.15 -24.77 -7.70
C GLU A 437 -2.79 -24.34 -6.38
N TRP A 438 -2.17 -23.41 -5.65
CA TRP A 438 -2.78 -22.85 -4.44
C TRP A 438 -4.12 -22.17 -4.75
N VAL A 439 -4.20 -21.37 -5.81
CA VAL A 439 -5.47 -20.79 -6.30
C VAL A 439 -6.50 -21.87 -6.60
N ARG A 440 -6.10 -22.98 -7.22
CA ARG A 440 -6.99 -24.12 -7.50
C ARG A 440 -7.56 -24.72 -6.20
N ILE A 441 -6.72 -24.94 -5.19
CA ILE A 441 -7.11 -25.52 -3.89
C ILE A 441 -8.07 -24.60 -3.14
N GLU A 442 -7.73 -23.31 -3.00
CA GLU A 442 -8.59 -22.33 -2.31
C GLU A 442 -9.95 -22.21 -3.00
N ARG A 443 -9.96 -22.16 -4.34
CA ARG A 443 -11.20 -22.09 -5.10
C ARG A 443 -12.09 -23.30 -4.94
N GLN A 444 -11.54 -24.50 -4.73
CA GLN A 444 -12.37 -25.68 -4.49
C GLN A 444 -13.25 -25.52 -3.24
N ALA A 445 -12.69 -24.97 -2.16
CA ALA A 445 -13.44 -24.68 -0.94
C ALA A 445 -14.51 -23.60 -1.19
N LEU A 446 -14.12 -22.50 -1.87
CA LEU A 446 -15.04 -21.39 -2.19
C LEU A 446 -16.19 -21.82 -3.13
N LEU A 447 -15.91 -22.70 -4.09
CA LEU A 447 -16.92 -23.28 -4.98
C LEU A 447 -17.89 -24.17 -4.22
N ALA A 448 -17.40 -25.00 -3.30
CA ALA A 448 -18.25 -25.82 -2.44
C ALA A 448 -19.16 -24.99 -1.53
N ALA A 449 -18.69 -23.80 -1.10
CA ALA A 449 -19.46 -22.83 -0.33
C ALA A 449 -20.40 -21.94 -1.19
N GLY A 450 -20.26 -21.96 -2.52
CA GLY A 450 -21.06 -21.12 -3.42
C GLY A 450 -20.66 -19.64 -3.45
N GLU A 451 -19.46 -19.31 -2.97
CA GLU A 451 -18.93 -17.95 -2.81
C GLU A 451 -18.22 -17.41 -4.05
N VAL A 452 -17.90 -18.27 -5.03
CA VAL A 452 -17.29 -17.88 -6.32
C VAL A 452 -17.98 -18.56 -7.50
N LEU A 453 -17.81 -18.01 -8.70
CA LEU A 453 -18.31 -18.62 -9.93
C LEU A 453 -17.36 -19.73 -10.45
N PRO A 454 -17.89 -20.79 -11.10
CA PRO A 454 -17.08 -21.91 -11.59
C PRO A 454 -16.22 -21.61 -12.83
N PHE A 455 -16.60 -20.66 -13.69
CA PHE A 455 -15.93 -20.38 -14.97
C PHE A 455 -15.80 -21.59 -15.92
N ALA A 456 -16.80 -22.47 -15.93
CA ALA A 456 -16.87 -23.58 -16.88
C ALA A 456 -17.23 -23.10 -18.30
N PRO A 457 -16.89 -23.85 -19.38
CA PRO A 457 -17.34 -23.52 -20.73
C PRO A 457 -18.86 -23.30 -20.80
N ASN A 458 -19.29 -22.24 -21.50
CA ASN A 458 -20.68 -21.78 -21.61
C ASN A 458 -21.31 -21.25 -20.30
N SER A 459 -20.51 -20.97 -19.26
CA SER A 459 -21.01 -20.24 -18.10
C SER A 459 -21.47 -18.85 -18.53
N THR A 460 -22.58 -18.38 -17.97
CA THR A 460 -23.03 -17.00 -18.13
C THR A 460 -22.96 -16.29 -16.78
N THR A 461 -22.82 -14.97 -16.84
CA THR A 461 -22.98 -14.11 -15.67
C THR A 461 -23.80 -12.88 -16.04
N PRO A 462 -24.64 -12.36 -15.13
CA PRO A 462 -25.30 -11.09 -15.35
C PRO A 462 -24.30 -9.93 -15.45
N MET A 463 -24.51 -9.07 -16.43
CA MET A 463 -23.95 -7.72 -16.49
C MET A 463 -25.11 -6.73 -16.32
N VAL A 464 -24.94 -5.75 -15.43
CA VAL A 464 -25.91 -4.67 -15.22
C VAL A 464 -25.29 -3.37 -15.71
N TYR A 465 -26.07 -2.56 -16.40
CA TYR A 465 -25.62 -1.29 -16.97
C TYR A 465 -26.78 -0.30 -17.04
N VAL A 466 -26.46 0.97 -17.26
CA VAL A 466 -27.44 2.02 -17.51
C VAL A 466 -27.50 2.32 -19.01
N SER A 467 -28.69 2.18 -19.59
CA SER A 467 -28.97 2.63 -20.95
C SER A 467 -29.64 3.99 -20.92
N ARG A 468 -29.10 4.99 -21.59
CA ARG A 468 -29.63 6.37 -21.55
C ARG A 468 -29.42 7.16 -22.83
N SER A 469 -30.04 8.33 -22.93
CA SER A 469 -29.85 9.22 -24.09
C SER A 469 -28.37 9.62 -24.26
N PRO A 470 -27.81 9.56 -25.49
CA PRO A 470 -26.47 10.08 -25.78
C PRO A 470 -26.27 11.55 -25.41
N THR A 471 -27.35 12.34 -25.29
CA THR A 471 -27.29 13.75 -24.89
C THR A 471 -27.03 13.95 -23.39
N HIS A 472 -26.91 12.87 -22.60
CA HIS A 472 -26.59 12.94 -21.17
C HIS A 472 -25.12 13.29 -20.95
N VAL A 473 -24.81 14.59 -21.05
CA VAL A 473 -23.44 15.12 -21.02
C VAL A 473 -23.18 16.08 -19.83
N ALA A 474 -24.06 16.09 -18.82
CA ALA A 474 -23.86 16.92 -17.62
C ALA A 474 -22.54 16.58 -16.90
N ASN A 475 -22.05 17.56 -16.12
CA ASN A 475 -20.86 17.36 -15.30
C ASN A 475 -21.16 16.33 -14.19
N PRO A 476 -20.21 15.43 -13.82
CA PRO A 476 -20.43 14.47 -12.74
C PRO A 476 -20.84 15.08 -11.39
N LEU A 477 -20.43 16.32 -11.10
CA LEU A 477 -20.82 17.03 -9.87
C LEU A 477 -22.16 17.77 -9.98
N ASP A 478 -22.74 17.90 -11.17
CA ASP A 478 -24.05 18.54 -11.38
C ASP A 478 -25.17 17.50 -11.21
N VAL A 479 -25.63 17.36 -9.96
CA VAL A 479 -26.66 16.38 -9.59
C VAL A 479 -28.09 16.91 -9.67
N ASP A 480 -28.26 18.24 -9.75
CA ASP A 480 -29.57 18.89 -9.87
C ASP A 480 -30.14 18.71 -11.28
N THR A 481 -29.29 18.75 -12.31
CA THR A 481 -29.73 18.74 -13.72
C THR A 481 -30.46 17.46 -14.13
N HIS A 482 -31.79 17.59 -14.30
CA HIS A 482 -32.76 16.77 -15.06
C HIS A 482 -32.24 15.96 -16.27
N GLN A 483 -31.79 14.70 -16.18
CA GLN A 483 -31.41 13.92 -17.37
C GLN A 483 -32.37 12.74 -17.61
N ALA A 484 -33.54 13.03 -18.20
CA ALA A 484 -34.58 12.03 -18.49
C ALA A 484 -34.17 10.97 -19.52
N GLY A 485 -34.76 9.78 -19.44
CA GLY A 485 -34.65 8.75 -20.48
C GLY A 485 -33.61 7.69 -20.16
N SER A 486 -33.59 7.20 -18.92
CA SER A 486 -32.67 6.17 -18.45
C SER A 486 -33.38 4.88 -18.06
N ASP A 487 -32.73 3.75 -18.29
CA ASP A 487 -33.17 2.41 -17.88
C ASP A 487 -32.00 1.65 -17.23
N LEU A 488 -32.29 0.92 -16.15
CA LEU A 488 -31.34 -0.03 -15.54
C LEU A 488 -31.54 -1.38 -16.21
N ARG A 489 -30.56 -1.84 -16.97
CA ARG A 489 -30.67 -3.04 -17.78
C ARG A 489 -29.74 -4.14 -17.31
N ARG A 490 -30.19 -5.37 -17.49
CA ARG A 490 -29.42 -6.60 -17.28
C ARG A 490 -29.30 -7.34 -18.60
N ALA A 491 -28.07 -7.72 -18.96
CA ALA A 491 -27.80 -8.67 -20.03
C ALA A 491 -26.97 -9.84 -19.48
N ASP A 492 -27.24 -11.05 -19.94
CA ASP A 492 -26.37 -12.19 -19.65
C ASP A 492 -25.19 -12.18 -20.63
N VAL A 493 -23.97 -12.24 -20.09
CA VAL A 493 -22.73 -12.31 -20.87
C VAL A 493 -22.08 -13.68 -20.70
N ASN A 494 -21.40 -14.14 -21.75
CA ASN A 494 -20.71 -15.42 -21.74
C ASN A 494 -19.35 -15.27 -21.04
N LEU A 495 -18.98 -16.27 -20.24
CA LEU A 495 -17.69 -16.42 -19.60
C LEU A 495 -16.89 -17.54 -20.27
N GLY A 496 -15.71 -17.19 -20.79
CA GLY A 496 -14.71 -18.15 -21.20
C GLY A 496 -14.05 -18.86 -20.01
N ALA A 497 -13.29 -19.92 -20.30
CA ALA A 497 -12.59 -20.71 -19.27
C ALA A 497 -11.54 -19.91 -18.49
N GLN A 498 -10.94 -18.88 -19.12
CA GLN A 498 -10.02 -17.94 -18.47
C GLN A 498 -10.72 -16.63 -18.09
N GLY A 499 -12.05 -16.59 -18.14
CA GLY A 499 -12.81 -15.42 -17.72
C GLY A 499 -13.06 -14.37 -18.79
N GLN A 500 -12.77 -14.67 -20.07
CA GLN A 500 -13.10 -13.76 -21.16
C GLN A 500 -14.59 -13.47 -21.19
N VAL A 501 -14.96 -12.20 -21.19
CA VAL A 501 -16.36 -11.76 -21.31
C VAL A 501 -16.68 -11.45 -22.77
N THR A 502 -17.76 -12.03 -23.28
CA THR A 502 -18.27 -11.77 -24.64
C THR A 502 -19.81 -11.79 -24.69
N GLY A 503 -20.39 -11.10 -25.66
CA GLY A 503 -21.85 -11.04 -25.85
C GLY A 503 -22.56 -10.03 -24.94
N GLY A 504 -23.89 -10.13 -24.84
CA GLY A 504 -24.73 -9.20 -24.07
C GLY A 504 -25.98 -8.68 -24.78
N ALA A 505 -26.47 -9.33 -25.84
CA ALA A 505 -27.55 -8.80 -26.68
C ALA A 505 -28.97 -8.87 -26.05
N ASP A 506 -29.24 -9.86 -25.18
CA ASP A 506 -30.56 -10.10 -24.60
C ASP A 506 -30.76 -9.30 -23.31
N ALA A 507 -30.98 -7.99 -23.46
CA ALA A 507 -31.10 -7.07 -22.33
C ALA A 507 -32.55 -6.88 -21.84
N THR A 508 -32.78 -7.06 -20.54
CA THR A 508 -34.07 -6.81 -19.87
C THR A 508 -33.97 -5.62 -18.93
N SER A 509 -35.08 -4.88 -18.74
CA SER A 509 -35.14 -3.80 -17.75
C SER A 509 -35.34 -4.39 -16.36
N LEU A 510 -34.55 -3.94 -15.39
CA LEU A 510 -34.73 -4.23 -13.97
C LEU A 510 -35.74 -3.29 -13.30
N LEU A 511 -36.20 -2.25 -14.00
CA LEU A 511 -37.10 -1.23 -13.44
C LEU A 511 -38.59 -1.58 -13.57
N GLY A 512 -38.93 -2.63 -14.32
CA GLY A 512 -40.32 -3.03 -14.56
C GLY A 512 -41.11 -3.38 -13.29
N GLY A 513 -40.42 -3.84 -12.23
CA GLY A 513 -40.99 -4.13 -10.92
C GLY A 513 -40.99 -2.94 -9.95
N CYS A 514 -40.42 -1.79 -10.33
CA CYS A 514 -40.29 -0.63 -9.45
C CYS A 514 -41.53 0.25 -9.49
N ALA A 515 -42.14 0.50 -8.34
CA ALA A 515 -43.39 1.25 -8.25
C ALA A 515 -43.25 2.71 -8.73
N GLY A 516 -44.07 3.08 -9.72
CA GLY A 516 -44.17 4.45 -10.25
C GLY A 516 -43.04 4.86 -11.19
N VAL A 517 -42.22 3.93 -11.67
CA VAL A 517 -41.11 4.21 -12.58
C VAL A 517 -41.55 4.18 -14.04
N ASN A 518 -41.16 5.19 -14.82
CA ASN A 518 -41.26 5.21 -16.27
C ASN A 518 -39.89 5.56 -16.85
N THR A 519 -39.30 4.66 -17.66
CA THR A 519 -37.95 4.83 -18.22
C THR A 519 -37.83 6.06 -19.13
N ALA A 520 -38.93 6.56 -19.70
CA ALA A 520 -38.91 7.80 -20.49
C ALA A 520 -38.65 9.07 -19.66
N THR A 521 -38.94 9.04 -18.35
CA THR A 521 -38.76 10.19 -17.45
C THR A 521 -37.75 9.92 -16.35
N ALA A 522 -37.42 8.65 -16.09
CA ALA A 522 -36.44 8.26 -15.10
C ALA A 522 -35.05 8.74 -15.48
N ASP A 523 -34.26 9.03 -14.45
CA ASP A 523 -32.83 9.32 -14.49
C ASP A 523 -32.17 8.38 -13.48
N VAL A 524 -31.27 7.54 -13.98
CA VAL A 524 -30.69 6.39 -13.28
C VAL A 524 -29.18 6.44 -13.44
N ARG A 525 -28.44 6.13 -12.37
CA ARG A 525 -26.98 6.14 -12.42
C ARG A 525 -26.32 5.24 -11.39
N ALA A 526 -25.05 4.94 -11.65
CA ALA A 526 -24.11 4.30 -10.75
C ALA A 526 -24.66 3.02 -10.07
N PRO A 527 -25.07 2.00 -10.83
CA PRO A 527 -25.39 0.71 -10.25
C PRO A 527 -24.13 0.05 -9.67
N ASP A 528 -24.31 -0.67 -8.57
CA ASP A 528 -23.30 -1.54 -8.00
C ASP A 528 -23.94 -2.86 -7.51
N ILE A 529 -23.17 -3.94 -7.54
CA ILE A 529 -23.68 -5.30 -7.31
C ILE A 529 -23.15 -5.83 -5.97
N HIS A 530 -24.05 -6.40 -5.18
CA HIS A 530 -23.70 -7.06 -3.92
C HIS A 530 -22.78 -8.29 -4.17
N ARG A 531 -21.87 -8.60 -3.24
CA ARG A 531 -20.82 -9.63 -3.39
C ARG A 531 -21.31 -11.02 -3.83
N ASP A 532 -22.57 -11.37 -3.55
CA ASP A 532 -23.16 -12.65 -3.92
C ASP A 532 -23.76 -12.67 -5.35
N GLY A 533 -23.71 -11.54 -6.05
CA GLY A 533 -24.21 -11.36 -7.41
C GLY A 533 -25.74 -11.30 -7.53
N THR A 534 -26.48 -11.19 -6.42
CA THR A 534 -27.96 -11.34 -6.42
C THR A 534 -28.74 -10.04 -6.31
N SER A 535 -28.10 -8.95 -5.88
CA SER A 535 -28.77 -7.66 -5.62
C SER A 535 -27.99 -6.50 -6.23
N VAL A 536 -28.71 -5.52 -6.75
CA VAL A 536 -28.17 -4.28 -7.32
C VAL A 536 -28.61 -3.11 -6.46
N VAL A 537 -27.68 -2.23 -6.08
CA VAL A 537 -27.99 -0.90 -5.52
C VAL A 537 -27.72 0.15 -6.60
N PHE A 538 -28.54 1.19 -6.69
CA PHE A 538 -28.39 2.25 -7.69
C PHE A 538 -29.07 3.53 -7.23
N ALA A 539 -28.78 4.65 -7.91
CA ALA A 539 -29.46 5.92 -7.67
C ALA A 539 -30.50 6.18 -8.77
N MET A 540 -31.70 6.66 -8.39
CA MET A 540 -32.77 6.98 -9.32
C MET A 540 -33.64 8.13 -8.84
N ARG A 541 -34.11 8.94 -9.80
CA ARG A 541 -35.30 9.80 -9.66
C ARG A 541 -36.26 9.50 -10.79
N ARG A 542 -37.58 9.50 -10.53
CA ARG A 542 -38.56 9.04 -11.53
C ARG A 542 -38.97 10.14 -12.50
N THR A 543 -38.90 11.39 -12.07
CA THR A 543 -39.27 12.58 -12.85
C THR A 543 -38.41 13.80 -12.46
N ALA A 544 -38.52 14.88 -13.24
CA ALA A 544 -37.77 16.12 -13.01
C ALA A 544 -38.05 16.81 -11.65
N GLY A 545 -39.22 16.54 -11.04
CA GLY A 545 -39.62 17.14 -9.76
C GLY A 545 -39.14 16.36 -8.53
N GLU A 546 -38.46 15.23 -8.72
CA GLU A 546 -37.98 14.37 -7.64
C GLU A 546 -36.46 14.47 -7.46
N GLN A 547 -36.01 14.23 -6.22
CA GLN A 547 -34.59 14.09 -5.91
C GLN A 547 -34.09 12.69 -6.26
N LEU A 548 -32.78 12.58 -6.47
CA LEU A 548 -32.12 11.28 -6.58
C LEU A 548 -32.14 10.60 -5.21
N THR A 549 -32.57 9.36 -5.20
CA THR A 549 -32.65 8.52 -4.02
C THR A 549 -32.01 7.17 -4.31
N LEU A 550 -31.63 6.44 -3.27
CA LEU A 550 -31.06 5.11 -3.42
C LEU A 550 -32.15 4.05 -3.50
N TRP A 551 -31.94 3.09 -4.38
CA TRP A 551 -32.83 1.95 -4.62
C TRP A 551 -32.05 0.66 -4.61
N ARG A 552 -32.72 -0.43 -4.24
CA ARG A 552 -32.24 -1.80 -4.36
C ARG A 552 -33.21 -2.62 -5.18
N VAL A 553 -32.70 -3.51 -6.02
CA VAL A 553 -33.50 -4.49 -6.78
C VAL A 553 -32.75 -5.82 -6.84
N GLY A 554 -33.48 -6.93 -6.91
CA GLY A 554 -32.91 -8.24 -7.23
C GLY A 554 -32.34 -8.26 -8.65
N ILE A 555 -31.29 -9.06 -8.87
CA ILE A 555 -30.70 -9.24 -10.20
C ILE A 555 -31.70 -9.88 -11.18
N ASP A 556 -32.79 -10.46 -10.69
CA ASP A 556 -33.91 -11.00 -11.48
C ASP A 556 -35.03 -9.96 -11.72
N GLY A 557 -34.88 -8.73 -11.25
CA GLY A 557 -35.87 -7.65 -11.33
C GLY A 557 -36.92 -7.66 -10.21
N SER A 558 -36.84 -8.59 -9.25
CA SER A 558 -37.76 -8.68 -8.12
C SER A 558 -37.37 -7.73 -6.97
N GLY A 559 -38.29 -7.51 -6.02
CA GLY A 559 -37.95 -6.87 -4.74
C GLY A 559 -37.47 -5.42 -4.84
N CYS A 560 -37.88 -4.67 -5.87
CA CYS A 560 -37.47 -3.27 -6.03
C CYS A 560 -37.95 -2.41 -4.86
N GLN A 561 -37.01 -1.80 -4.14
CA GLN A 561 -37.25 -1.04 -2.92
C GLN A 561 -36.47 0.28 -2.94
N GLN A 562 -37.15 1.38 -2.61
CA GLN A 562 -36.52 2.66 -2.31
C GLN A 562 -35.94 2.64 -0.89
N LEU A 563 -34.65 2.95 -0.75
CA LEU A 563 -33.92 2.94 0.52
C LEU A 563 -33.85 4.32 1.19
N THR A 564 -33.84 5.39 0.39
CA THR A 564 -33.83 6.78 0.90
C THR A 564 -34.96 7.61 0.31
N THR A 565 -35.40 8.65 1.01
CA THR A 565 -36.61 9.41 0.67
C THR A 565 -36.33 10.80 0.08
N GLY A 566 -35.06 11.22 0.00
CA GLY A 566 -34.67 12.55 -0.48
C GLY A 566 -35.12 13.67 0.47
N GLY A 567 -35.27 14.89 -0.06
CA GLY A 567 -35.80 16.02 0.70
C GLY A 567 -35.30 17.37 0.22
N THR A 568 -35.56 18.41 1.01
CA THR A 568 -35.06 19.77 0.76
C THR A 568 -34.61 20.42 2.06
N GLY A 569 -33.59 21.25 2.01
CA GLY A 569 -33.14 22.10 3.11
C GLY A 569 -32.37 23.30 2.57
N ASN A 570 -32.34 24.43 3.28
CA ASN A 570 -31.60 25.63 2.86
C ASN A 570 -31.85 26.09 1.39
N GLY A 571 -33.04 25.80 0.84
CA GLY A 571 -33.38 26.08 -0.56
C GLY A 571 -32.70 25.17 -1.60
N LEU A 572 -32.17 24.02 -1.17
CA LEU A 572 -31.47 23.02 -1.98
C LEU A 572 -32.19 21.67 -1.90
N ASN A 573 -32.08 20.89 -2.97
CA ASN A 573 -32.49 19.49 -3.00
C ASN A 573 -31.46 18.61 -2.27
N ILE A 574 -31.96 17.58 -1.59
CA ILE A 574 -31.16 16.54 -0.97
C ILE A 574 -31.18 15.31 -1.89
N HIS A 575 -30.06 15.03 -2.52
CA HIS A 575 -29.81 13.90 -3.40
C HIS A 575 -28.95 12.88 -2.68
N ASP A 576 -29.30 11.59 -2.77
CA ASP A 576 -28.45 10.46 -2.40
C ASP A 576 -28.10 9.68 -3.67
N PHE A 577 -26.80 9.44 -3.91
CA PHE A 577 -26.32 8.90 -5.18
C PHE A 577 -24.94 8.22 -5.07
N ASP A 578 -24.49 7.63 -6.17
CA ASP A 578 -23.24 6.87 -6.29
C ASP A 578 -23.04 5.83 -5.17
N PRO A 579 -23.98 4.88 -4.99
CA PRO A 579 -23.83 3.85 -3.98
C PRO A 579 -22.73 2.84 -4.34
N ALA A 580 -22.07 2.33 -3.32
CA ALA A 580 -21.12 1.22 -3.40
C ALA A 580 -21.32 0.25 -2.24
N TRP A 581 -21.33 -1.04 -2.54
CA TRP A 581 -21.39 -2.11 -1.56
C TRP A 581 -20.06 -2.27 -0.84
N SER A 582 -20.13 -2.45 0.48
CA SER A 582 -18.97 -2.90 1.24
C SER A 582 -18.59 -4.34 0.85
N PRO A 583 -17.30 -4.71 0.94
CA PRO A 583 -16.84 -6.03 0.50
C PRO A 583 -17.30 -7.18 1.40
N ASP A 584 -17.78 -6.91 2.61
CA ASP A 584 -18.51 -7.86 3.46
C ASP A 584 -20.01 -7.97 3.10
N GLY A 585 -20.51 -7.06 2.26
CA GLY A 585 -21.91 -6.94 1.85
C GLY A 585 -22.88 -6.44 2.92
N GLU A 586 -22.36 -5.96 4.07
CA GLU A 586 -23.21 -5.53 5.18
C GLU A 586 -23.55 -4.04 5.22
N TRP A 587 -22.98 -3.25 4.31
CA TRP A 587 -23.11 -1.80 4.26
C TRP A 587 -23.16 -1.26 2.83
N ILE A 588 -23.74 -0.07 2.69
CA ILE A 588 -23.74 0.73 1.48
C ILE A 588 -23.11 2.08 1.82
N VAL A 589 -22.05 2.47 1.11
CA VAL A 589 -21.48 3.82 1.15
C VAL A 589 -22.00 4.60 -0.06
N PHE A 590 -22.30 5.88 0.10
CA PHE A 590 -22.87 6.69 -0.97
C PHE A 590 -22.56 8.18 -0.77
N ALA A 591 -22.66 8.97 -1.84
CA ALA A 591 -22.58 10.43 -1.78
C ALA A 591 -23.97 11.03 -1.49
N SER A 592 -24.03 12.05 -0.64
CA SER A 592 -25.28 12.72 -0.28
C SER A 592 -25.12 14.23 -0.18
N THR A 593 -26.07 14.98 -0.77
CA THR A 593 -26.11 16.44 -0.64
C THR A 593 -26.83 16.94 0.60
N ARG A 594 -27.13 16.06 1.56
CA ARG A 594 -27.79 16.41 2.83
C ARG A 594 -27.02 17.44 3.66
N GLY A 595 -25.73 17.59 3.37
CA GLY A 595 -24.80 18.47 4.06
C GLY A 595 -24.49 18.01 5.47
N LYS A 596 -23.89 18.90 6.25
CA LYS A 596 -23.31 18.57 7.56
C LYS A 596 -24.38 18.43 8.62
N MET A 597 -24.20 17.47 9.53
CA MET A 597 -25.07 17.34 10.71
C MET A 597 -25.19 18.68 11.46
N GLY A 598 -26.43 19.14 11.65
CA GLY A 598 -26.72 20.41 12.33
C GLY A 598 -26.71 21.67 11.45
N VAL A 599 -26.19 21.61 10.21
CA VAL A 599 -26.19 22.73 9.25
C VAL A 599 -27.17 22.51 8.11
N GLY A 600 -27.30 21.26 7.64
CA GLY A 600 -28.08 20.91 6.47
C GLY A 600 -27.33 21.15 5.14
N PRO A 601 -28.03 21.05 3.99
CA PRO A 601 -27.40 21.09 2.68
C PRO A 601 -26.75 22.45 2.39
N THR A 602 -25.60 22.43 1.74
CA THR A 602 -24.79 23.61 1.36
C THR A 602 -24.38 23.56 -0.12
N ARG A 603 -23.73 24.61 -0.61
CA ARG A 603 -23.19 24.67 -1.98
C ARG A 603 -21.67 24.49 -2.00
N SER A 604 -21.11 23.94 -3.06
CA SER A 604 -19.65 23.91 -3.24
C SER A 604 -19.08 25.30 -3.52
N ARG A 605 -17.80 25.52 -3.18
CA ARG A 605 -17.19 26.86 -3.18
C ARG A 605 -16.86 27.41 -4.57
N LYS A 606 -16.75 26.54 -5.58
CA LYS A 606 -16.38 26.92 -6.96
C LYS A 606 -17.60 27.06 -7.88
N ASN A 607 -18.36 25.97 -8.00
CA ASN A 607 -19.44 25.87 -8.98
C ASN A 607 -20.81 26.22 -8.38
N PHE A 608 -20.89 26.36 -7.06
CA PHE A 608 -22.12 26.64 -6.32
C PHE A 608 -23.21 25.58 -6.55
N TRP A 609 -22.85 24.36 -6.95
CA TRP A 609 -23.76 23.22 -7.00
C TRP A 609 -24.00 22.66 -5.58
N PRO A 610 -25.08 21.88 -5.35
CA PRO A 610 -25.24 21.16 -4.09
C PRO A 610 -23.96 20.39 -3.72
N GLN A 611 -23.43 20.67 -2.54
CA GLN A 611 -22.23 20.00 -2.03
C GLN A 611 -22.60 18.60 -1.53
N ALA A 612 -21.74 17.62 -1.81
CA ALA A 612 -21.93 16.23 -1.35
C ALA A 612 -20.83 15.77 -0.40
N ASP A 613 -21.22 15.09 0.67
CA ASP A 613 -20.32 14.33 1.57
C ASP A 613 -20.61 12.82 1.41
N LEU A 614 -19.71 11.96 1.89
CA LEU A 614 -19.94 10.52 1.95
C LEU A 614 -20.70 10.12 3.20
N TRP A 615 -21.60 9.16 3.04
CA TRP A 615 -22.43 8.57 4.10
C TRP A 615 -22.44 7.05 3.97
N ARG A 616 -22.75 6.35 5.05
CA ARG A 616 -23.02 4.91 5.06
C ARG A 616 -24.37 4.58 5.67
N MET A 617 -24.92 3.45 5.27
CA MET A 617 -26.13 2.86 5.86
C MET A 617 -26.12 1.34 5.74
N ARG A 618 -26.99 0.67 6.50
CA ARG A 618 -27.29 -0.75 6.32
C ARG A 618 -28.15 -0.97 5.06
N PRO A 619 -28.16 -2.19 4.49
CA PRO A 619 -28.90 -2.53 3.27
C PRO A 619 -30.43 -2.35 3.35
N ASP A 620 -30.96 -2.22 4.56
CA ASP A 620 -32.37 -1.95 4.84
C ASP A 620 -32.70 -0.45 4.97
N GLY A 621 -31.70 0.43 4.83
CA GLY A 621 -31.81 1.88 4.97
C GLY A 621 -31.60 2.40 6.41
N SER A 622 -31.37 1.52 7.39
CA SER A 622 -31.09 1.91 8.78
C SER A 622 -29.61 2.27 9.01
N GLY A 623 -29.28 2.77 10.21
CA GLY A 623 -27.88 2.98 10.61
C GLY A 623 -27.15 4.08 9.82
N LEU A 624 -27.88 5.10 9.37
CA LEU A 624 -27.35 6.20 8.56
C LEU A 624 -26.30 7.03 9.32
N GLU A 625 -25.10 7.16 8.75
CA GLU A 625 -23.96 7.85 9.38
C GLU A 625 -23.12 8.62 8.35
N GLN A 626 -22.69 9.83 8.70
CA GLN A 626 -21.80 10.68 7.89
C GLN A 626 -20.34 10.25 8.05
N LEU A 627 -19.59 10.20 6.94
CA LEU A 627 -18.18 9.81 6.90
C LEU A 627 -17.25 10.99 6.58
N THR A 628 -17.70 11.97 5.79
CA THR A 628 -16.88 13.12 5.40
C THR A 628 -17.59 14.46 5.59
N TYR A 629 -16.80 15.55 5.65
CA TYR A 629 -17.22 16.82 6.23
C TYR A 629 -16.61 18.04 5.53
N LEU A 630 -16.31 17.97 4.24
CA LEU A 630 -15.67 19.09 3.52
C LEU A 630 -16.69 20.18 3.14
N THR A 631 -16.23 21.35 2.68
CA THR A 631 -17.11 22.37 2.11
C THR A 631 -17.31 22.25 0.59
N ASN A 632 -16.66 21.26 -0.03
CA ASN A 632 -16.84 20.90 -1.45
C ASN A 632 -17.23 19.44 -1.59
N SER A 633 -17.48 18.98 -2.81
CA SER A 633 -18.11 17.69 -3.05
C SER A 633 -17.13 16.51 -3.03
N GLU A 634 -17.60 15.39 -2.49
CA GLU A 634 -16.99 14.07 -2.59
C GLU A 634 -18.02 13.08 -3.17
N VAL A 635 -17.61 12.37 -4.21
CA VAL A 635 -18.50 11.56 -5.05
C VAL A 635 -17.82 10.26 -5.50
N SER A 636 -18.58 9.39 -6.16
CA SER A 636 -18.11 8.11 -6.69
C SER A 636 -17.32 7.25 -5.69
N PRO A 637 -17.83 7.02 -4.45
CA PRO A 637 -17.13 6.16 -3.50
C PRO A 637 -17.04 4.73 -4.05
N GLN A 638 -15.93 4.04 -3.78
CA GLN A 638 -15.69 2.63 -4.10
C GLN A 638 -14.88 1.98 -2.98
N PHE A 639 -14.90 0.66 -2.87
CA PHE A 639 -14.08 -0.06 -1.91
C PHE A 639 -12.81 -0.61 -2.57
N MET A 640 -11.71 -0.49 -1.85
CA MET A 640 -10.51 -1.29 -2.07
C MET A 640 -10.75 -2.69 -1.53
N ARG A 641 -10.01 -3.68 -2.06
CA ARG A 641 -10.11 -5.08 -1.63
C ARG A 641 -9.89 -5.25 -0.13
N GLU A 642 -8.97 -4.47 0.46
CA GLU A 642 -8.69 -4.51 1.90
C GLU A 642 -9.77 -3.82 2.77
N GLY A 643 -10.80 -3.22 2.18
CA GLY A 643 -11.94 -2.63 2.90
C GLY A 643 -11.81 -1.14 3.22
N ARG A 644 -10.85 -0.42 2.64
CA ARG A 644 -10.82 1.05 2.65
C ARG A 644 -11.71 1.63 1.56
N ILE A 645 -12.18 2.86 1.74
CA ILE A 645 -13.00 3.57 0.77
C ILE A 645 -12.12 4.48 -0.08
N THR A 646 -12.27 4.49 -1.39
CA THR A 646 -11.72 5.49 -2.32
C THR A 646 -12.84 6.38 -2.84
N MET A 647 -12.51 7.62 -3.21
CA MET A 647 -13.49 8.58 -3.74
C MET A 647 -12.84 9.64 -4.62
N THR A 648 -13.66 10.33 -5.41
CA THR A 648 -13.27 11.58 -6.09
C THR A 648 -13.66 12.78 -5.22
N THR A 649 -12.71 13.65 -4.95
CA THR A 649 -12.87 14.86 -4.11
C THR A 649 -12.67 16.12 -4.94
N GLU A 650 -13.59 17.08 -4.82
CA GLU A 650 -13.46 18.44 -5.35
C GLU A 650 -12.55 19.27 -4.44
N LYS A 651 -11.35 19.56 -4.92
CA LYS A 651 -10.34 20.35 -4.21
C LYS A 651 -10.38 21.78 -4.70
N VAL A 652 -10.63 22.71 -3.78
CA VAL A 652 -10.75 24.14 -4.09
C VAL A 652 -9.89 24.96 -3.14
N SER A 653 -9.08 25.84 -3.71
CA SER A 653 -8.37 26.92 -3.02
C SER A 653 -8.28 28.14 -3.96
N SER A 654 -7.87 29.29 -3.43
CA SER A 654 -7.62 30.49 -4.24
C SER A 654 -6.68 30.29 -5.45
N THR A 655 -5.87 29.22 -5.46
CA THR A 655 -4.89 28.91 -6.52
C THR A 655 -5.11 27.56 -7.21
N LEU A 656 -6.09 26.77 -6.77
CA LEU A 656 -6.31 25.40 -7.25
C LEU A 656 -7.79 25.06 -7.36
N THR A 657 -8.20 24.45 -8.46
CA THR A 657 -9.51 23.78 -8.61
C THR A 657 -9.29 22.49 -9.37
N GLN A 658 -9.54 21.35 -8.73
CA GLN A 658 -9.25 20.04 -9.30
C GLN A 658 -10.14 18.94 -8.71
N LEU A 659 -10.39 17.89 -9.49
CA LEU A 659 -10.90 16.63 -8.97
C LEU A 659 -9.74 15.65 -8.75
N SER A 660 -9.64 15.08 -7.55
CA SER A 660 -8.55 14.18 -7.17
C SER A 660 -9.06 12.97 -6.41
N GLY A 661 -8.26 11.90 -6.36
CA GLY A 661 -8.60 10.73 -5.57
C GLY A 661 -8.25 10.89 -4.10
N ARG A 662 -9.14 10.52 -3.19
CA ARG A 662 -8.80 10.32 -1.77
C ARG A 662 -9.16 8.90 -1.32
N ARG A 663 -8.71 8.54 -0.12
CA ARG A 663 -9.15 7.34 0.59
C ARG A 663 -9.50 7.63 2.04
N LEU A 664 -10.31 6.77 2.65
CA LEU A 664 -10.71 6.83 4.05
C LEU A 664 -10.76 5.41 4.64
N ASN A 665 -10.32 5.22 5.88
CA ASN A 665 -10.50 3.95 6.58
C ASN A 665 -11.96 3.75 7.00
N TRP A 666 -12.37 2.51 7.20
CA TRP A 666 -13.76 2.21 7.56
C TRP A 666 -14.17 2.81 8.92
N ASP A 667 -13.23 2.92 9.85
CA ASP A 667 -13.40 3.55 11.16
C ASP A 667 -13.39 5.09 11.14
N LYS A 668 -13.39 5.69 9.94
CA LYS A 668 -13.34 7.14 9.67
C LYS A 668 -12.00 7.82 9.98
N THR A 669 -10.98 7.05 10.35
CA THR A 669 -9.64 7.61 10.55
C THR A 669 -8.85 7.68 9.23
N ASP A 670 -7.75 8.45 9.22
CA ASP A 670 -6.81 8.56 8.09
C ASP A 670 -7.51 8.96 6.78
N TYR A 671 -8.13 10.14 6.80
CA TYR A 671 -8.63 10.79 5.59
C TYR A 671 -7.46 11.23 4.70
N HIS A 672 -7.11 10.39 3.72
CA HIS A 672 -5.77 10.38 3.14
C HIS A 672 -5.76 10.77 1.64
N PRO A 673 -4.80 11.59 1.17
CA PRO A 673 -4.59 11.84 -0.25
C PRO A 673 -4.22 10.55 -1.02
N LEU A 674 -4.97 10.15 -2.05
CA LEU A 674 -4.71 8.89 -2.77
C LEU A 674 -3.86 9.09 -4.04
N LEU A 675 -4.44 9.73 -5.06
CA LEU A 675 -3.80 9.92 -6.37
C LEU A 675 -4.31 11.18 -7.06
N ALA A 676 -3.58 11.63 -8.08
CA ALA A 676 -3.91 12.82 -8.86
C ALA A 676 -4.18 14.07 -8.00
N GLN A 677 -3.43 14.25 -6.90
CA GLN A 677 -3.65 15.37 -5.99
C GLN A 677 -3.44 16.73 -6.66
N ARG A 678 -2.58 16.79 -7.67
CA ARG A 678 -2.24 18.01 -8.40
C ARG A 678 -1.99 17.69 -9.87
N ALA A 679 -2.50 18.52 -10.76
CA ALA A 679 -2.15 18.51 -12.18
C ALA A 679 -0.68 18.91 -12.37
N ALA A 680 -0.25 19.95 -11.65
CA ALA A 680 1.11 20.41 -11.56
C ALA A 680 1.50 20.62 -10.10
N SER A 681 2.71 20.21 -9.74
CA SER A 681 3.24 20.27 -8.39
C SER A 681 4.40 21.27 -8.31
N PRO A 682 4.56 21.99 -7.19
CA PRO A 682 5.77 22.75 -6.90
C PRO A 682 7.02 21.89 -7.00
N TYR A 683 8.10 22.49 -7.48
CA TYR A 683 9.40 21.86 -7.67
C TYR A 683 10.49 22.71 -7.01
N VAL A 684 11.40 22.04 -6.30
CA VAL A 684 12.61 22.66 -5.75
C VAL A 684 13.75 22.51 -6.75
N ASP A 685 14.19 23.61 -7.35
CA ASP A 685 15.39 23.61 -8.19
C ASP A 685 16.65 23.55 -7.30
N ALA A 686 17.52 22.57 -7.54
CA ALA A 686 18.80 22.48 -6.84
C ALA A 686 19.68 23.73 -7.00
N ALA A 687 19.55 24.45 -8.12
CA ALA A 687 20.28 25.71 -8.35
C ALA A 687 19.70 26.89 -7.58
N ASN A 688 18.41 26.84 -7.22
CA ASN A 688 17.74 27.87 -6.44
C ASN A 688 16.69 27.24 -5.52
N PRO A 689 17.11 26.57 -4.44
CA PRO A 689 16.19 25.80 -3.61
C PRO A 689 15.09 26.68 -3.03
N ALA A 690 15.39 27.96 -2.75
CA ALA A 690 14.47 28.94 -2.16
C ALA A 690 13.29 29.37 -3.05
N ASP A 691 13.30 29.05 -4.35
CA ASP A 691 12.18 29.37 -5.25
C ASP A 691 11.18 28.21 -5.31
N LEU A 692 10.07 28.34 -4.59
CA LEU A 692 8.96 27.40 -4.58
C LEU A 692 7.84 27.74 -5.57
N THR A 693 8.05 28.75 -6.43
CA THR A 693 7.03 29.20 -7.39
C THR A 693 7.06 28.40 -8.69
N THR A 694 8.17 27.71 -8.96
CA THR A 694 8.32 26.85 -10.13
C THR A 694 7.49 25.58 -9.97
N THR A 695 6.76 25.19 -11.01
CA THR A 695 5.94 23.97 -11.02
C THR A 695 6.28 23.06 -12.20
N ARG A 696 6.07 21.76 -12.03
CA ARG A 696 6.17 20.74 -13.09
C ARG A 696 4.86 19.95 -13.16
N PRO A 697 4.45 19.46 -14.33
CA PRO A 697 3.29 18.59 -14.43
C PRO A 697 3.55 17.29 -13.64
N SER A 698 2.67 16.99 -12.68
CA SER A 698 2.63 15.66 -12.04
C SER A 698 1.86 14.73 -12.99
N ILE A 699 0.59 14.43 -12.73
CA ILE A 699 -0.26 13.70 -13.69
C ILE A 699 -0.60 14.56 -14.92
N GLY A 700 -0.59 15.89 -14.78
CA GLY A 700 -0.86 16.78 -15.89
C GLY A 700 -2.34 16.87 -16.30
N TYR A 701 -3.27 16.32 -15.51
CA TYR A 701 -4.72 16.43 -15.72
C TYR A 701 -5.39 17.11 -14.52
N GLY A 702 -6.41 17.92 -14.80
CA GLY A 702 -7.16 18.68 -13.78
C GLY A 702 -8.31 17.90 -13.13
N GLN A 703 -8.59 16.68 -13.61
CA GLN A 703 -9.65 15.83 -13.07
C GLN A 703 -9.21 14.36 -13.09
N ALA A 704 -9.49 13.67 -11.97
CA ALA A 704 -9.42 12.22 -11.83
C ALA A 704 -10.78 11.73 -11.28
N THR A 705 -11.52 11.01 -12.10
CA THR A 705 -12.87 10.50 -11.80
C THR A 705 -12.92 8.99 -11.94
N ASP A 706 -14.01 8.37 -11.46
CA ASP A 706 -14.27 6.92 -11.58
C ASP A 706 -13.12 6.05 -11.04
N ILE A 707 -12.58 6.42 -9.88
CA ILE A 707 -11.43 5.76 -9.28
C ILE A 707 -11.86 4.43 -8.66
N ARG A 708 -11.39 3.31 -9.22
CA ARG A 708 -11.67 1.95 -8.74
C ARG A 708 -10.39 1.15 -8.59
N GLU A 709 -10.31 0.27 -7.60
CA GLU A 709 -9.22 -0.71 -7.55
C GLU A 709 -9.54 -1.89 -8.49
N GLY A 710 -8.57 -2.27 -9.32
CA GLY A 710 -8.63 -3.47 -10.14
C GLY A 710 -8.26 -4.73 -9.36
N ALA A 711 -8.49 -5.89 -9.98
CA ALA A 711 -8.19 -7.18 -9.33
C ALA A 711 -6.70 -7.37 -9.01
N ASP A 712 -5.82 -6.75 -9.79
CA ASP A 712 -4.37 -6.71 -9.63
C ASP A 712 -3.90 -5.66 -8.61
N GLY A 713 -4.84 -4.91 -8.00
CA GLY A 713 -4.60 -3.86 -7.02
C GLY A 713 -4.04 -2.55 -7.57
N ASN A 714 -4.03 -2.37 -8.91
CA ASN A 714 -3.83 -1.06 -9.54
C ASN A 714 -5.13 -0.27 -9.52
N PHE A 715 -5.05 1.07 -9.52
CA PHE A 715 -6.26 1.87 -9.70
C PHE A 715 -6.56 2.10 -11.17
N LEU A 716 -7.82 1.87 -11.53
CA LEU A 716 -8.41 2.33 -12.78
C LEU A 716 -8.92 3.77 -12.54
N VAL A 717 -8.59 4.68 -13.45
CA VAL A 717 -8.97 6.10 -13.32
C VAL A 717 -9.26 6.70 -14.69
N ILE A 718 -10.26 7.58 -14.72
CA ILE A 718 -10.55 8.44 -15.87
C ILE A 718 -9.91 9.81 -15.63
N LEU A 719 -8.99 10.20 -16.51
CA LEU A 719 -8.28 11.48 -16.44
C LEU A 719 -8.80 12.45 -17.50
N SER A 720 -9.07 13.69 -17.10
CA SER A 720 -9.51 14.75 -18.03
C SER A 720 -9.10 16.15 -17.60
N ASP A 721 -9.17 17.10 -18.53
CA ASP A 721 -9.13 18.51 -18.21
C ASP A 721 -10.50 19.00 -17.72
N ALA A 722 -10.50 20.03 -16.88
CA ALA A 722 -11.73 20.65 -16.39
C ALA A 722 -12.59 21.14 -17.57
N GLY A 723 -13.89 20.82 -17.52
CA GLY A 723 -14.86 21.16 -18.56
C GLY A 723 -15.16 20.04 -19.55
N ALA A 724 -14.46 18.90 -19.47
CA ALA A 724 -14.85 17.70 -20.22
C ALA A 724 -16.27 17.27 -19.83
N ARG A 725 -17.11 17.01 -20.84
CA ARG A 725 -18.54 16.74 -20.66
C ARG A 725 -18.86 15.25 -20.64
N GLY A 726 -19.95 14.87 -19.96
CA GLY A 726 -20.43 13.48 -19.91
C GLY A 726 -19.54 12.50 -19.14
N GLY A 727 -18.64 13.01 -18.28
CA GLY A 727 -17.62 12.19 -17.60
C GLY A 727 -16.58 11.60 -18.55
N ALA A 728 -16.43 12.19 -19.75
CA ALA A 728 -15.50 11.70 -20.76
C ALA A 728 -14.05 12.06 -20.42
N GLY A 729 -13.15 11.09 -20.51
CA GLY A 729 -11.71 11.30 -20.35
C GLY A 729 -10.87 10.23 -21.03
N THR A 730 -9.62 10.11 -20.59
CA THR A 730 -8.72 9.01 -20.95
C THR A 730 -8.67 7.97 -19.85
N LEU A 731 -8.63 6.69 -20.22
CA LEU A 731 -8.47 5.59 -19.26
C LEU A 731 -6.98 5.45 -18.92
N ALA A 732 -6.67 5.45 -17.62
CA ALA A 732 -5.34 5.19 -17.13
C ALA A 732 -5.36 4.12 -16.02
N THR A 733 -4.25 3.39 -15.91
CA THR A 733 -3.95 2.54 -14.75
C THR A 733 -2.90 3.21 -13.89
N PHE A 734 -3.05 3.15 -12.57
CA PHE A 734 -2.12 3.71 -11.59
C PHE A 734 -1.58 2.60 -10.69
N ASN A 735 -0.28 2.32 -10.79
CA ASN A 735 0.44 1.39 -9.92
C ASN A 735 0.78 2.06 -8.59
N ARG A 736 -0.06 1.80 -7.58
CA ARG A 736 0.07 2.38 -6.24
C ARG A 736 1.37 2.03 -5.50
N SER A 737 2.11 1.05 -5.98
CA SER A 737 3.34 0.55 -5.36
C SER A 737 4.58 1.36 -5.73
N ILE A 738 4.51 2.13 -6.82
CA ILE A 738 5.65 2.85 -7.36
C ILE A 738 5.70 4.28 -6.81
N GLY A 739 4.55 4.88 -6.49
CA GLY A 739 4.46 6.23 -5.91
C GLY A 739 3.86 7.27 -6.87
N PRO A 740 4.04 8.58 -6.64
CA PRO A 740 3.46 9.61 -7.47
C PRO A 740 4.15 9.69 -8.84
N PHE A 741 3.35 10.02 -9.83
CA PHE A 741 3.78 10.16 -11.22
C PHE A 741 4.25 11.58 -11.51
N GLU A 742 5.29 11.67 -12.33
CA GLU A 742 5.79 12.89 -12.92
C GLU A 742 5.86 12.76 -14.44
N ASN A 743 5.16 13.66 -15.14
CA ASN A 743 5.11 13.66 -16.58
C ASN A 743 6.47 14.04 -17.19
N GLY A 744 6.88 13.31 -18.23
CA GLY A 744 8.13 13.57 -18.97
C GLY A 744 9.40 12.99 -18.33
N ARG A 745 9.27 12.15 -17.29
CA ARG A 745 10.37 11.33 -16.72
C ARG A 745 10.36 9.91 -17.30
N GLY A 746 11.50 9.21 -17.21
CA GLY A 746 11.66 7.82 -17.68
C GLY A 746 12.18 7.64 -19.12
N GLY A 747 12.78 8.69 -19.70
CA GLY A 747 13.51 8.61 -20.97
C GLY A 747 14.95 8.11 -20.80
N VAL A 748 15.70 8.04 -21.90
CA VAL A 748 17.16 7.76 -21.87
C VAL A 748 17.84 8.77 -20.92
N GLY A 749 18.51 8.28 -19.88
CA GLY A 749 19.13 9.08 -18.82
C GLY A 749 18.36 9.19 -17.49
N ASP A 750 17.23 8.49 -17.34
CA ASP A 750 16.46 8.42 -16.08
C ASP A 750 16.01 6.97 -15.77
N GLU A 751 16.95 6.03 -15.91
CA GLU A 751 16.72 4.57 -15.84
C GLU A 751 16.25 4.10 -14.45
N GLY A 752 16.44 4.91 -13.40
CA GLY A 752 15.95 4.63 -12.05
C GLY A 752 14.49 4.99 -11.79
N TYR A 753 13.84 5.75 -12.68
CA TYR A 753 12.45 6.15 -12.52
C TYR A 753 11.49 5.15 -13.19
N LEU A 754 10.64 4.54 -12.36
CA LEU A 754 9.52 3.73 -12.84
C LEU A 754 8.26 4.60 -12.92
N ALA A 755 7.59 4.60 -14.06
CA ALA A 755 6.32 5.30 -14.21
C ALA A 755 5.21 4.56 -13.46
N SER A 756 4.49 5.27 -12.59
CA SER A 756 3.34 4.72 -11.87
C SER A 756 2.01 4.87 -12.61
N VAL A 757 1.96 5.64 -13.70
CA VAL A 757 0.75 5.83 -14.53
C VAL A 757 1.00 5.31 -15.93
N HIS A 758 0.04 4.54 -16.46
CA HIS A 758 0.00 4.14 -17.86
C HIS A 758 -1.31 4.63 -18.50
N ILE A 759 -1.21 5.42 -19.57
CA ILE A 759 -2.36 5.82 -20.40
C ILE A 759 -2.64 4.69 -21.38
N VAL A 760 -3.78 4.01 -21.21
CA VAL A 760 -4.09 2.75 -21.91
C VAL A 760 -4.33 2.97 -23.42
N ASP A 761 -4.98 4.07 -23.79
CA ASP A 761 -5.25 4.41 -25.19
C ASP A 761 -4.87 5.87 -25.47
N PRO A 762 -3.71 6.10 -26.11
CA PRO A 762 -3.25 7.45 -26.46
C PRO A 762 -4.20 8.23 -27.38
N GLY A 763 -5.12 7.56 -28.10
CA GLY A 763 -6.13 8.18 -28.95
C GLY A 763 -7.29 8.82 -28.17
N ALA A 764 -7.44 8.50 -26.88
CA ALA A 764 -8.27 9.25 -25.95
C ALA A 764 -7.39 10.22 -25.17
N THR A 765 -7.41 11.49 -25.54
CA THR A 765 -6.47 12.46 -24.95
C THR A 765 -6.94 12.95 -23.57
N GLY A 766 -8.25 12.96 -23.32
CA GLY A 766 -8.87 13.58 -22.14
C GLY A 766 -8.72 15.10 -22.10
N ARG A 767 -8.24 15.74 -23.18
CA ARG A 767 -7.96 17.17 -23.23
C ARG A 767 -9.17 17.97 -23.69
N VAL A 768 -9.26 19.21 -23.21
CA VAL A 768 -10.27 20.19 -23.64
C VAL A 768 -9.60 21.28 -24.49
N GLY A 769 -10.30 21.75 -25.54
CA GLY A 769 -9.79 22.72 -26.50
C GLY A 769 -9.10 22.10 -27.71
N SER A 770 -9.07 20.76 -27.81
CA SER A 770 -8.58 20.01 -28.96
C SER A 770 -9.43 18.76 -29.19
N ALA A 771 -9.45 18.28 -30.43
CA ALA A 771 -10.19 17.07 -30.77
C ALA A 771 -9.54 15.82 -30.17
N THR A 772 -10.37 14.86 -29.77
CA THR A 772 -9.94 13.50 -29.38
C THR A 772 -10.62 12.47 -30.27
N ASP A 773 -9.92 11.40 -30.62
CA ASP A 773 -10.49 10.34 -31.44
C ASP A 773 -11.50 9.53 -30.63
N ARG A 774 -11.16 9.28 -29.36
CA ARG A 774 -11.90 8.42 -28.44
C ARG A 774 -12.06 9.07 -27.08
N ALA A 775 -12.98 8.52 -26.29
CA ALA A 775 -13.15 8.84 -24.88
C ALA A 775 -13.61 7.62 -24.09
N TYR A 776 -13.33 7.63 -22.80
CA TYR A 776 -13.68 6.59 -21.83
C TYR A 776 -14.40 7.17 -20.62
N ARG A 777 -15.22 6.35 -19.96
CA ARG A 777 -15.79 6.60 -18.62
C ARG A 777 -15.97 5.29 -17.86
N GLY A 778 -15.95 5.34 -16.53
CA GLY A 778 -16.04 4.16 -15.67
C GLY A 778 -14.87 3.20 -15.83
N GLY A 779 -15.03 1.97 -15.32
CA GLY A 779 -14.03 0.91 -15.46
C GLY A 779 -14.13 -0.12 -14.35
N VAL A 780 -14.23 -1.40 -14.71
CA VAL A 780 -14.09 -2.54 -13.78
C VAL A 780 -13.18 -3.59 -14.40
N THR A 781 -12.35 -4.24 -13.60
CA THR A 781 -11.51 -5.35 -14.09
C THR A 781 -12.39 -6.55 -14.43
N LEU A 782 -12.13 -7.16 -15.58
CA LEU A 782 -12.70 -8.41 -16.00
C LEU A 782 -11.91 -9.61 -15.48
N PRO A 783 -12.53 -10.78 -15.36
CA PRO A 783 -11.87 -11.99 -14.85
C PRO A 783 -10.62 -12.43 -15.62
N ASP A 784 -10.50 -12.04 -16.90
CA ASP A 784 -9.32 -12.30 -17.75
C ASP A 784 -8.24 -11.21 -17.68
N GLY A 785 -8.44 -10.18 -16.85
CA GLY A 785 -7.54 -9.04 -16.66
C GLY A 785 -7.71 -7.88 -17.63
N ARG A 786 -8.62 -7.97 -18.60
CA ARG A 786 -9.03 -6.78 -19.37
C ARG A 786 -9.85 -5.85 -18.48
N ILE A 787 -10.09 -4.63 -18.94
CA ILE A 787 -10.96 -3.66 -18.25
C ILE A 787 -12.26 -3.55 -19.05
N MET A 788 -13.40 -3.76 -18.38
CA MET A 788 -14.70 -3.41 -18.95
C MET A 788 -14.96 -1.94 -18.72
N VAL A 789 -15.13 -1.19 -19.81
CA VAL A 789 -15.24 0.27 -19.80
C VAL A 789 -16.25 0.73 -20.84
N SER A 790 -16.88 1.89 -20.61
CA SER A 790 -17.67 2.55 -21.64
C SER A 790 -16.77 3.40 -22.53
N ARG A 791 -16.79 3.13 -23.83
CA ARG A 791 -15.97 3.78 -24.85
C ARG A 791 -16.85 4.47 -25.88
N ALA A 792 -16.44 5.66 -26.31
CA ALA A 792 -17.08 6.41 -27.39
C ALA A 792 -16.05 6.84 -28.44
N ASN A 793 -16.47 6.88 -29.70
CA ASN A 793 -15.75 7.57 -30.77
C ASN A 793 -16.26 9.01 -30.83
N ILE A 794 -15.38 10.00 -30.70
CA ILE A 794 -15.76 11.41 -30.52
C ILE A 794 -15.42 12.24 -31.77
N GLY A 795 -14.16 12.23 -32.22
CA GLY A 795 -13.69 13.04 -33.36
C GLY A 795 -13.88 14.55 -33.16
N ALA A 796 -13.97 15.03 -31.92
CA ALA A 796 -14.36 16.40 -31.54
C ALA A 796 -13.78 16.77 -30.16
N ASP A 797 -13.92 18.04 -29.77
CA ASP A 797 -13.47 18.57 -28.48
C ASP A 797 -14.45 18.24 -27.34
N LEU A 798 -13.96 17.57 -26.29
CA LEU A 798 -14.73 17.17 -25.11
C LEU A 798 -15.39 18.35 -24.37
N GLY A 799 -14.86 19.57 -24.50
CA GLY A 799 -15.46 20.77 -23.89
C GLY A 799 -16.75 21.23 -24.58
N THR A 800 -17.01 20.77 -25.80
CA THR A 800 -18.12 21.27 -26.65
C THR A 800 -19.10 20.19 -27.11
N VAL A 801 -18.82 18.91 -26.86
CA VAL A 801 -19.74 17.83 -27.19
C VAL A 801 -21.11 18.03 -26.53
N THR A 802 -22.15 17.70 -27.28
CA THR A 802 -23.56 17.76 -26.83
C THR A 802 -24.21 16.37 -26.81
N SER A 803 -23.53 15.38 -27.39
CA SER A 803 -23.97 13.99 -27.46
C SER A 803 -22.74 13.10 -27.47
N VAL A 804 -22.76 12.03 -26.68
CA VAL A 804 -21.71 11.00 -26.64
C VAL A 804 -22.38 9.63 -26.65
N ASN A 805 -22.10 8.83 -27.67
CA ASN A 805 -22.64 7.47 -27.78
C ASN A 805 -21.64 6.47 -27.22
N TRP A 806 -21.97 5.88 -26.07
CA TRP A 806 -21.12 4.97 -25.32
C TRP A 806 -21.45 3.51 -25.63
N ASN A 807 -20.43 2.71 -25.94
CA ASN A 807 -20.51 1.26 -26.02
C ASN A 807 -19.72 0.64 -24.87
N VAL A 808 -20.11 -0.55 -24.40
CA VAL A 808 -19.34 -1.30 -23.39
C VAL A 808 -18.34 -2.20 -24.11
N VAL A 809 -17.06 -2.04 -23.77
CA VAL A 809 -15.95 -2.79 -24.38
C VAL A 809 -15.07 -3.41 -23.31
N ALA A 810 -14.42 -4.54 -23.62
CA ALA A 810 -13.26 -5.04 -22.91
C ALA A 810 -11.98 -4.44 -23.55
N ILE A 811 -11.18 -3.71 -22.80
CA ILE A 811 -9.90 -3.16 -23.26
C ILE A 811 -8.72 -3.84 -22.53
N SER A 812 -7.68 -4.19 -23.28
CA SER A 812 -6.41 -4.64 -22.72
C SER A 812 -5.69 -3.47 -22.06
N PRO A 813 -5.32 -3.56 -20.76
CA PRO A 813 -4.59 -2.50 -20.07
C PRO A 813 -3.14 -2.34 -20.56
N ILE A 814 -2.65 -3.24 -21.42
CA ILE A 814 -1.24 -3.31 -21.85
C ILE A 814 -1.02 -2.61 -23.19
N ASP A 815 -1.86 -2.94 -24.17
CA ASP A 815 -1.72 -2.47 -25.56
C ASP A 815 -2.92 -1.67 -26.06
N GLY A 816 -3.94 -1.48 -25.22
CA GLY A 816 -5.15 -0.73 -25.55
C GLY A 816 -6.05 -1.42 -26.58
N SER A 817 -5.81 -2.69 -26.92
CA SER A 817 -6.68 -3.45 -27.83
C SER A 817 -8.07 -3.66 -27.22
N THR A 818 -9.13 -3.51 -28.03
CA THR A 818 -10.52 -3.55 -27.56
C THR A 818 -11.35 -4.64 -28.22
N VAL A 819 -12.25 -5.24 -27.45
CA VAL A 819 -13.32 -6.14 -27.92
C VAL A 819 -14.67 -5.59 -27.45
N ASP A 820 -15.62 -5.42 -28.38
CA ASP A 820 -16.96 -4.97 -28.03
C ASP A 820 -17.73 -6.05 -27.25
N ILE A 821 -18.33 -5.66 -26.13
CA ILE A 821 -19.23 -6.50 -25.33
C ILE A 821 -20.68 -6.17 -25.71
N LEU A 822 -21.03 -4.89 -25.58
CA LEU A 822 -22.37 -4.38 -25.85
C LEU A 822 -22.29 -3.11 -26.69
N THR A 823 -22.99 -3.12 -27.82
CA THR A 823 -23.21 -1.95 -28.67
C THR A 823 -24.71 -1.69 -28.77
N GLY A 824 -25.08 -0.41 -28.77
CA GLY A 824 -26.48 -0.01 -28.75
C GLY A 824 -26.72 1.31 -29.49
N PRO A 825 -27.99 1.63 -29.79
CA PRO A 825 -28.38 2.94 -30.32
C PRO A 825 -28.36 4.04 -29.24
N ASN A 826 -28.29 3.66 -27.97
CA ASN A 826 -28.22 4.53 -26.80
C ASN A 826 -26.81 4.58 -26.23
N ALA A 827 -26.59 5.50 -25.29
CA ALA A 827 -25.40 5.51 -24.46
C ALA A 827 -25.48 4.43 -23.39
N GLU A 828 -24.64 3.39 -23.51
CA GLU A 828 -24.52 2.30 -22.55
C GLU A 828 -23.35 2.58 -21.58
N VAL A 829 -23.68 2.82 -20.31
CA VAL A 829 -22.74 3.32 -19.29
C VAL A 829 -22.81 2.55 -17.97
N ASP A 830 -21.80 2.77 -17.14
CA ASP A 830 -21.74 2.33 -15.74
C ASP A 830 -21.96 0.81 -15.59
N ALA A 831 -21.42 0.04 -16.53
CA ALA A 831 -21.55 -1.40 -16.55
C ALA A 831 -20.77 -2.05 -15.39
N VAL A 832 -21.43 -2.96 -14.68
CA VAL A 832 -20.89 -3.78 -13.59
C VAL A 832 -21.23 -5.25 -13.82
N LEU A 833 -20.32 -6.13 -13.43
CA LEU A 833 -20.42 -7.57 -13.66
C LEU A 833 -20.75 -8.28 -12.35
N ALA A 834 -21.71 -9.20 -12.36
CA ALA A 834 -22.11 -9.98 -11.18
C ALA A 834 -21.10 -11.10 -10.85
N VAL A 835 -19.85 -10.73 -10.58
CA VAL A 835 -18.81 -11.65 -10.12
C VAL A 835 -18.97 -11.90 -8.63
N LYS A 836 -19.10 -13.17 -8.25
CA LYS A 836 -19.14 -13.57 -6.84
C LYS A 836 -17.76 -13.55 -6.21
N HIS A 837 -17.68 -13.06 -4.98
CA HIS A 837 -16.47 -13.15 -4.16
C HIS A 837 -16.81 -13.39 -2.67
N PRO A 838 -15.89 -14.00 -1.90
CA PRO A 838 -16.06 -14.16 -0.46
C PRO A 838 -16.20 -12.80 0.24
N ALA A 839 -16.84 -12.81 1.42
CA ALA A 839 -16.91 -11.64 2.28
C ALA A 839 -15.49 -11.23 2.72
N ARG A 840 -15.15 -9.94 2.63
CA ARG A 840 -13.87 -9.42 3.12
C ARG A 840 -14.09 -8.42 4.23
N GLN A 841 -13.21 -8.45 5.23
CA GLN A 841 -13.28 -7.54 6.36
C GLN A 841 -13.06 -6.09 5.93
N LEU A 842 -13.66 -5.18 6.70
CA LEU A 842 -13.48 -3.75 6.52
C LEU A 842 -12.19 -3.28 7.20
N TYR A 843 -11.58 -2.23 6.67
CA TYR A 843 -10.27 -1.78 7.14
C TYR A 843 -10.38 -0.88 8.36
N TYR A 844 -9.93 -1.38 9.51
CA TYR A 844 -9.74 -0.60 10.73
C TYR A 844 -8.29 -0.16 10.83
N ASN A 845 -8.06 1.08 11.25
CA ASN A 845 -6.71 1.62 11.29
C ASN A 845 -5.87 0.86 12.30
N ARG A 846 -4.68 0.48 11.85
CA ARG A 846 -3.67 -0.15 12.68
C ARG A 846 -2.66 0.93 13.03
N ARG A 847 -2.38 1.12 14.31
CA ARG A 847 -1.33 2.05 14.78
C ARG A 847 0.05 1.78 14.17
N GLN A 848 0.27 0.60 13.59
CA GLN A 848 1.49 0.18 12.90
C GLN A 848 1.83 0.99 11.63
N LEU A 849 0.91 1.80 11.12
CA LEU A 849 1.13 2.60 9.93
C LEU A 849 1.83 3.93 10.26
N VAL A 850 2.51 4.48 9.26
CA VAL A 850 3.06 5.85 9.27
C VAL A 850 2.00 6.91 9.58
N PHE A 851 0.75 6.60 9.24
CA PHE A 851 -0.44 7.40 9.56
C PHE A 851 -1.35 6.66 10.56
N GLY A 852 -0.71 6.05 11.56
CA GLY A 852 -1.37 5.25 12.57
C GLY A 852 -2.38 6.08 13.36
N GLY A 853 -3.58 5.54 13.51
CA GLY A 853 -4.66 6.19 14.22
C GLY A 853 -5.54 5.22 15.00
N SER A 854 -6.48 5.79 15.75
CA SER A 854 -7.52 5.05 16.46
C SER A 854 -8.69 5.99 16.75
N THR A 855 -9.83 5.43 17.14
CA THR A 855 -10.98 6.21 17.63
C THR A 855 -11.04 6.14 19.14
N ASP A 856 -11.12 7.29 19.80
CA ASP A 856 -11.38 7.45 21.24
C ASP A 856 -12.68 8.25 21.45
N PRO A 857 -13.79 7.57 21.80
CA PRO A 857 -15.07 8.22 22.05
C PRO A 857 -15.04 9.29 23.15
N SER A 858 -14.07 9.25 24.07
CA SER A 858 -13.97 10.24 25.16
C SER A 858 -13.59 11.64 24.66
N LEU A 859 -13.08 11.77 23.44
CA LEU A 859 -12.81 13.07 22.81
C LEU A 859 -14.08 13.77 22.31
N GLY A 860 -15.22 13.09 22.26
CA GLY A 860 -16.50 13.68 21.86
C GLY A 860 -16.48 14.20 20.42
N ASP A 861 -16.75 15.51 20.25
CA ASP A 861 -16.78 16.22 18.97
C ASP A 861 -15.39 16.71 18.51
N ARG A 862 -14.32 16.18 19.11
CA ARG A 862 -12.93 16.60 18.87
C ARG A 862 -12.08 15.46 18.36
N ALA A 863 -10.94 15.84 17.80
CA ALA A 863 -9.90 14.94 17.35
C ALA A 863 -8.54 15.39 17.89
N GLU A 864 -7.60 14.46 17.93
CA GLU A 864 -6.23 14.69 18.33
C GLU A 864 -5.28 14.38 17.17
N ILE A 865 -4.38 15.31 16.88
CA ILE A 865 -3.37 15.15 15.84
C ILE A 865 -2.00 15.29 16.47
N HIS A 866 -1.11 14.37 16.14
CA HIS A 866 0.32 14.48 16.40
C HIS A 866 1.06 14.61 15.07
N PHE A 867 1.91 15.62 14.95
CA PHE A 867 2.89 15.73 13.86
C PHE A 867 4.26 15.50 14.48
N PRO A 868 4.90 14.34 14.25
CA PRO A 868 6.28 14.11 14.67
C PRO A 868 7.25 15.13 14.08
N ASP A 869 6.92 15.68 12.90
CA ASP A 869 7.68 16.73 12.22
C ASP A 869 6.77 17.47 11.21
N ALA A 870 6.22 18.62 11.61
CA ALA A 870 5.26 19.35 10.77
C ALA A 870 5.90 19.89 9.47
N PRO A 871 7.10 20.53 9.48
CA PRO A 871 7.79 20.94 8.25
C PRO A 871 7.92 19.83 7.20
N THR A 872 8.39 18.64 7.60
CA THR A 872 8.57 17.51 6.67
C THR A 872 7.24 17.08 6.06
N VAL A 873 6.20 16.92 6.88
CA VAL A 873 4.85 16.51 6.42
C VAL A 873 4.25 17.53 5.46
N PHE A 874 4.42 18.82 5.70
CA PHE A 874 3.90 19.86 4.80
C PHE A 874 4.50 19.77 3.40
N THR A 875 5.76 19.34 3.25
CA THR A 875 6.34 19.10 1.91
C THR A 875 5.53 18.10 1.08
N MET A 876 4.89 17.13 1.74
CA MET A 876 4.05 16.13 1.07
C MET A 876 2.64 16.62 0.76
N LEU A 877 2.10 17.46 1.63
CA LEU A 877 0.76 18.01 1.45
C LEU A 877 0.73 19.12 0.39
N THR A 878 1.86 19.81 0.18
CA THR A 878 1.95 20.91 -0.80
C THR A 878 2.64 20.54 -2.11
N GLY A 879 3.41 19.45 -2.15
CA GLY A 879 4.15 19.01 -3.34
C GLY A 879 4.06 17.50 -3.54
N ASN A 880 3.88 17.07 -4.78
CA ASN A 880 3.76 15.65 -5.13
C ASN A 880 4.62 15.32 -6.36
N LEU A 881 5.92 15.51 -6.22
CA LEU A 881 6.95 15.08 -7.17
C LEU A 881 7.97 14.24 -6.41
N ARG A 882 8.62 13.30 -7.09
CA ARG A 882 9.73 12.51 -6.54
C ARG A 882 11.05 13.28 -6.60
N ARG A 883 11.00 14.59 -6.35
CA ARG A 883 12.15 15.51 -6.42
C ARG A 883 12.43 16.09 -5.04
N GLY A 884 13.55 16.79 -4.90
CA GLY A 884 14.02 17.32 -3.63
C GLY A 884 12.97 18.17 -2.91
N ARG A 885 13.05 18.16 -1.57
CA ARG A 885 12.04 18.73 -0.68
C ARG A 885 12.56 20.00 0.00
N PRO A 886 11.73 21.04 0.15
CA PRO A 886 12.17 22.30 0.73
C PRO A 886 12.03 22.30 2.26
N VAL A 887 12.44 21.22 2.94
CA VAL A 887 12.23 21.06 4.39
C VAL A 887 12.87 22.21 5.16
N ASP A 888 14.13 22.57 4.84
CA ASP A 888 14.85 23.70 5.45
C ASP A 888 14.11 25.04 5.36
N GLN A 889 13.38 25.28 4.28
CA GLN A 889 12.60 26.52 4.15
C GLN A 889 11.37 26.52 5.05
N PHE A 890 10.80 25.35 5.29
CA PHE A 890 9.64 25.17 6.16
C PHE A 890 10.05 25.15 7.64
N ARG A 891 11.31 24.83 7.97
CA ARG A 891 11.87 24.92 9.33
C ARG A 891 11.89 26.34 9.92
N ARG A 892 11.67 27.37 9.11
CA ARG A 892 11.47 28.75 9.60
C ARG A 892 10.15 28.92 10.37
N ALA A 893 9.24 27.96 10.24
CA ALA A 893 8.00 27.98 10.98
C ALA A 893 8.24 27.68 12.45
N THR A 894 7.57 28.43 13.32
CA THR A 894 7.62 28.26 14.78
C THR A 894 6.25 27.95 15.37
N GLN A 895 5.20 28.02 14.55
CA GLN A 895 3.84 27.66 14.94
C GLN A 895 3.04 27.13 13.75
N ILE A 896 1.99 26.36 14.04
CA ILE A 896 0.97 25.92 13.10
C ILE A 896 -0.36 26.60 13.42
N ALA A 897 -1.04 27.11 12.39
CA ALA A 897 -2.36 27.70 12.45
C ALA A 897 -3.40 26.79 11.83
N PHE A 898 -4.56 26.71 12.48
CA PHE A 898 -5.72 25.93 12.05
C PHE A 898 -6.84 26.87 11.65
N TYR A 899 -7.37 26.69 10.44
CA TYR A 899 -8.51 27.44 9.94
C TYR A 899 -9.67 26.50 9.65
N ALA A 900 -10.88 26.93 9.97
CA ALA A 900 -12.11 26.31 9.51
C ALA A 900 -12.57 27.04 8.23
N GLU A 901 -12.74 26.30 7.15
CA GLU A 901 -13.30 26.85 5.92
C GLU A 901 -14.83 26.88 6.02
N GLN A 902 -15.43 28.02 5.72
CA GLN A 902 -16.88 28.17 5.77
C GLN A 902 -17.51 27.84 4.41
N ALA A 903 -18.67 27.18 4.45
CA ALA A 903 -19.47 26.98 3.25
C ALA A 903 -20.04 28.33 2.74
N PRO A 904 -20.32 28.46 1.43
CA PRO A 904 -21.03 29.61 0.89
C PRO A 904 -22.36 29.83 1.63
N PRO A 905 -22.67 31.08 2.06
CA PRO A 905 -23.95 31.41 2.65
C PRO A 905 -25.14 31.03 1.75
N MET A 906 -26.29 30.86 2.37
CA MET A 906 -27.52 30.59 1.63
C MET A 906 -27.80 31.71 0.61
N GLY A 907 -28.14 31.32 -0.62
CA GLY A 907 -28.40 32.25 -1.71
C GLY A 907 -27.15 32.73 -2.47
N THR A 908 -25.95 32.34 -2.06
CA THR A 908 -24.73 32.63 -2.84
C THR A 908 -24.75 31.87 -4.16
N THR A 909 -24.64 32.60 -5.27
CA THR A 909 -24.65 32.07 -6.65
C THR A 909 -23.37 32.39 -7.43
N SER A 910 -22.46 33.16 -6.84
CA SER A 910 -21.15 33.48 -7.40
C SER A 910 -20.15 33.81 -6.28
N GLY A 911 -18.86 33.59 -6.54
CA GLY A 911 -17.78 33.93 -5.61
C GLY A 911 -17.14 35.26 -5.95
N SER A 912 -16.77 36.03 -4.92
CA SER A 912 -16.05 37.30 -5.06
C SER A 912 -14.53 37.16 -5.01
N GLY A 913 -14.01 35.95 -4.75
CA GLY A 913 -12.58 35.67 -4.69
C GLY A 913 -11.95 35.41 -6.06
N PRO A 914 -10.61 35.23 -6.10
CA PRO A 914 -9.89 34.84 -7.31
C PRO A 914 -10.53 33.63 -8.01
N GLY A 915 -10.67 33.71 -9.34
CA GLY A 915 -11.30 32.66 -10.13
C GLY A 915 -12.80 32.44 -9.86
N GLY A 916 -13.48 33.37 -9.19
CA GLY A 916 -14.90 33.26 -8.86
C GLY A 916 -15.21 32.27 -7.72
N ILE A 917 -14.20 31.95 -6.91
CA ILE A 917 -14.31 31.04 -5.76
C ILE A 917 -14.84 31.80 -4.55
N PHE A 918 -15.72 31.16 -3.77
CA PHE A 918 -16.06 31.60 -2.43
C PHE A 918 -15.03 31.08 -1.43
N GLU A 919 -14.40 31.98 -0.67
CA GLU A 919 -13.42 31.60 0.36
C GLU A 919 -13.69 32.44 1.61
N SER A 920 -13.81 31.78 2.76
CA SER A 920 -14.06 32.43 4.05
C SER A 920 -13.43 31.57 5.14
N ARG A 921 -12.14 31.79 5.35
CA ARG A 921 -11.35 31.09 6.36
C ARG A 921 -11.47 31.78 7.70
N GLN A 922 -11.92 31.03 8.69
CA GLN A 922 -11.93 31.46 10.08
C GLN A 922 -10.76 30.82 10.81
N LEU A 923 -9.87 31.63 11.38
CA LEU A 923 -8.82 31.12 12.27
C LEU A 923 -9.48 30.51 13.52
N VAL A 924 -9.20 29.23 13.78
CA VAL A 924 -9.66 28.49 14.95
C VAL A 924 -8.66 28.64 16.10
N GLY A 925 -7.36 28.58 15.80
CA GLY A 925 -6.30 28.75 16.78
C GLY A 925 -4.91 28.44 16.23
N ARG A 926 -3.90 28.53 17.11
CA ARG A 926 -2.50 28.25 16.81
C ARG A 926 -1.88 27.38 17.89
N ALA A 927 -0.87 26.60 17.51
CA ALA A 927 0.01 25.89 18.43
C ALA A 927 1.47 26.14 18.06
N ALA A 928 2.32 26.40 19.07
CA ALA A 928 3.76 26.49 18.86
C ALA A 928 4.34 25.11 18.51
N LEU A 929 5.32 25.09 17.61
CA LEU A 929 6.12 23.91 17.33
C LEU A 929 7.21 23.75 18.40
N ALA A 930 7.53 22.52 18.75
CA ALA A 930 8.73 22.21 19.51
C ALA A 930 10.00 22.47 18.66
N SER A 931 11.17 22.48 19.29
CA SER A 931 12.43 22.77 18.60
C SER A 931 12.82 21.75 17.53
N ASP A 932 12.24 20.55 17.57
CA ASP A 932 12.38 19.51 16.53
C ASP A 932 11.30 19.64 15.42
N GLY A 933 10.46 20.67 15.47
CA GLY A 933 9.35 20.90 14.53
C GLY A 933 8.09 20.09 14.84
N SER A 934 8.08 19.32 15.92
CA SER A 934 6.94 18.47 16.30
C SER A 934 5.84 19.24 17.02
N VAL A 935 4.59 18.79 16.93
CA VAL A 935 3.46 19.38 17.65
C VAL A 935 2.33 18.35 17.87
N ARG A 936 1.68 18.42 19.02
CA ARG A 936 0.49 17.62 19.36
C ARG A 936 -0.67 18.54 19.72
N VAL A 937 -1.79 18.40 19.03
CA VAL A 937 -2.95 19.30 19.14
C VAL A 937 -4.24 18.54 19.34
N ASN A 938 -5.20 19.20 19.99
CA ASN A 938 -6.57 18.75 20.10
C ASN A 938 -7.49 19.79 19.45
N VAL A 939 -8.19 19.40 18.37
CA VAL A 939 -8.90 20.30 17.45
C VAL A 939 -10.39 19.90 17.34
N PRO A 940 -11.28 20.82 16.95
CA PRO A 940 -12.66 20.46 16.60
C PRO A 940 -12.67 19.49 15.40
N ALA A 941 -13.53 18.48 15.45
CA ALA A 941 -13.69 17.49 14.40
C ALA A 941 -14.99 17.73 13.59
N GLY A 942 -15.23 16.90 12.57
CA GLY A 942 -16.48 16.96 11.79
C GLY A 942 -16.60 18.19 10.89
N ALA A 943 -15.48 18.80 10.51
CA ALA A 943 -15.44 19.95 9.61
C ALA A 943 -14.17 19.94 8.74
N GLY A 944 -14.22 20.69 7.64
CA GLY A 944 -13.07 20.97 6.79
C GLY A 944 -12.11 21.92 7.48
N VAL A 945 -10.86 21.50 7.63
CA VAL A 945 -9.78 22.27 8.26
C VAL A 945 -8.65 22.54 7.26
N VAL A 946 -8.10 23.74 7.32
CA VAL A 946 -6.95 24.18 6.52
C VAL A 946 -5.79 24.45 7.47
N LEU A 947 -4.60 23.98 7.12
CA LEU A 947 -3.41 24.02 7.96
C LEU A 947 -2.35 24.95 7.36
N GLU A 948 -1.74 25.79 8.18
CA GLU A 948 -0.71 26.73 7.73
C GLU A 948 0.45 26.78 8.73
N LEU A 949 1.68 26.61 8.25
CA LEU A 949 2.88 26.87 9.04
C LEU A 949 3.22 28.36 8.98
N GLN A 950 3.51 28.95 10.14
CA GLN A 950 3.79 30.38 10.29
C GLN A 950 5.11 30.61 11.04
N ASP A 951 5.78 31.72 10.75
CA ASP A 951 6.95 32.18 11.51
C ASP A 951 6.54 32.87 12.83
N ASP A 952 7.55 33.39 13.56
CA ASP A 952 7.36 34.08 14.84
C ASP A 952 6.52 35.36 14.73
N ALA A 953 6.51 36.01 13.56
CA ALA A 953 5.67 37.17 13.30
C ALA A 953 4.23 36.80 12.91
N GLY A 954 3.94 35.50 12.78
CA GLY A 954 2.66 34.99 12.29
C GLY A 954 2.50 35.08 10.77
N ALA A 955 3.58 35.32 10.03
CA ALA A 955 3.55 35.34 8.58
C ALA A 955 3.54 33.90 8.02
N PRO A 956 2.77 33.61 6.95
CA PRO A 956 2.73 32.28 6.35
C PRO A 956 4.10 31.87 5.78
N VAL A 957 4.59 30.70 6.20
CA VAL A 957 5.76 30.01 5.64
C VAL A 957 5.31 29.06 4.52
N VAL A 958 4.29 28.25 4.81
CA VAL A 958 3.66 27.36 3.83
C VAL A 958 2.22 27.08 4.25
N ASN A 959 1.32 27.01 3.27
CA ASN A 959 -0.10 26.77 3.48
C ASN A 959 -0.53 25.51 2.72
N MET A 960 -1.14 24.56 3.43
CA MET A 960 -1.92 23.50 2.82
C MET A 960 -3.29 24.08 2.44
N GLY A 961 -3.36 24.77 1.29
CA GLY A 961 -4.56 25.53 0.90
C GLY A 961 -5.82 24.70 0.61
N GLU A 962 -5.74 23.39 0.75
CA GLU A 962 -6.80 22.41 0.53
C GLU A 962 -7.37 21.97 1.88
N GLU A 963 -8.65 21.58 1.92
CA GLU A 963 -9.24 21.08 3.17
C GLU A 963 -8.75 19.67 3.51
N HIS A 964 -8.51 19.46 4.79
CA HIS A 964 -8.41 18.17 5.46
C HIS A 964 -9.65 18.00 6.36
N GLN A 965 -9.84 16.82 6.93
CA GLN A 965 -10.85 16.60 7.95
C GLN A 965 -10.32 15.66 9.02
N LEU A 966 -10.99 15.68 10.17
CA LEU A 966 -10.82 14.67 11.20
C LEU A 966 -12.19 14.23 11.67
N ALA A 967 -12.34 12.93 11.93
CA ALA A 967 -13.57 12.39 12.46
C ALA A 967 -13.69 12.67 13.98
N PRO A 968 -14.91 12.85 14.52
CA PRO A 968 -15.11 12.89 15.96
C PRO A 968 -14.53 11.65 16.64
N GLY A 969 -13.71 11.85 17.68
CA GLY A 969 -13.00 10.77 18.36
C GLY A 969 -11.66 10.38 17.74
N GLU A 970 -11.30 10.90 16.57
CA GLU A 970 -10.07 10.47 15.89
C GLU A 970 -8.82 10.88 16.69
N ARG A 971 -7.90 9.93 16.85
CA ARG A 971 -6.50 10.18 17.19
C ARG A 971 -5.65 9.74 16.02
N ILE A 972 -4.78 10.61 15.52
CA ILE A 972 -3.92 10.29 14.40
C ILE A 972 -2.53 10.91 14.57
N SER A 973 -1.50 10.15 14.22
CA SER A 973 -0.14 10.66 14.02
C SER A 973 0.10 10.83 12.54
N LEU A 974 0.41 12.04 12.07
CA LEU A 974 0.63 12.35 10.67
C LEU A 974 2.13 12.42 10.38
N GLY A 975 2.64 11.41 9.67
CA GLY A 975 4.00 11.38 9.15
C GLY A 975 5.06 10.92 10.15
N ILE A 976 6.31 11.28 9.84
CA ILE A 976 7.52 10.86 10.55
C ILE A 976 8.55 11.98 10.55
N ARG A 977 9.57 11.85 11.39
CA ARG A 977 10.72 12.74 11.39
C ARG A 977 11.50 12.68 10.09
N GLU A 978 12.10 13.82 9.73
CA GLU A 978 12.94 13.99 8.54
C GLU A 978 14.04 12.92 8.40
N ASP A 979 14.76 12.60 9.48
CA ASP A 979 15.87 11.63 9.49
C ASP A 979 15.44 10.17 9.26
N LEU A 980 14.13 9.91 9.34
CA LEU A 980 13.50 8.64 9.02
C LEU A 980 12.71 8.69 7.70
N PHE A 981 12.53 9.87 7.10
CA PHE A 981 11.69 10.05 5.93
C PHE A 981 12.12 9.18 4.76
N ASP A 982 13.39 9.25 4.41
CA ASP A 982 13.95 8.49 3.28
C ASP A 982 13.89 6.97 3.51
N LYS A 983 13.90 6.56 4.78
CA LYS A 983 13.88 5.15 5.21
C LYS A 983 12.49 4.49 5.11
N VAL A 984 11.43 5.30 5.09
CA VAL A 984 10.05 4.82 5.20
C VAL A 984 9.17 5.35 4.08
N CYS A 985 9.17 6.67 3.85
CA CYS A 985 8.31 7.33 2.88
C CYS A 985 9.01 7.56 1.52
N GLY A 986 10.34 7.64 1.51
CA GLY A 986 11.13 7.91 0.31
C GLY A 986 10.89 6.91 -0.83
N GLN A 987 10.61 5.64 -0.51
CA GLN A 987 10.34 4.59 -1.51
C GLN A 987 9.22 4.96 -2.46
N CYS A 988 8.12 5.47 -1.91
CA CYS A 988 6.98 5.90 -2.68
C CYS A 988 7.09 7.37 -3.06
N HIS A 989 7.55 8.27 -2.20
CA HIS A 989 7.44 9.71 -2.45
C HIS A 989 8.71 10.39 -2.97
N GLY A 990 9.82 9.66 -3.16
CA GLY A 990 11.14 10.23 -3.44
C GLY A 990 11.79 10.80 -2.17
N SER A 991 13.12 10.86 -2.15
CA SER A 991 13.89 11.28 -0.97
C SER A 991 13.78 12.77 -0.66
N VAL A 992 14.27 13.18 0.52
CA VAL A 992 14.42 14.60 0.91
C VAL A 992 15.37 15.34 -0.03
N SER A 993 16.47 14.72 -0.41
CA SER A 993 17.45 15.30 -1.36
C SER A 993 16.91 15.36 -2.80
N GLY A 994 15.95 14.50 -3.14
CA GLY A 994 15.47 14.29 -4.50
C GLY A 994 16.27 13.26 -5.31
N SER A 995 17.31 12.67 -4.72
CA SER A 995 18.02 11.54 -5.32
C SER A 995 17.28 10.24 -5.06
N GLU A 996 16.94 9.50 -6.11
CA GLU A 996 16.28 8.17 -5.99
C GLU A 996 17.16 7.14 -5.25
N LEU A 997 18.47 7.40 -5.11
CA LEU A 997 19.39 6.55 -4.34
C LEU A 997 19.32 6.74 -2.83
N ASP A 998 18.90 7.90 -2.36
CA ASP A 998 18.89 8.20 -0.92
C ASP A 998 17.73 7.49 -0.21
N VAL A 999 16.81 6.93 -0.99
CA VAL A 999 15.76 6.04 -0.52
C VAL A 999 16.38 4.75 0.01
N GLN A 1000 16.31 4.56 1.33
CA GLN A 1000 16.86 3.41 2.02
C GLN A 1000 15.73 2.63 2.75
N VAL A 1001 15.99 1.41 3.20
CA VAL A 1001 15.20 0.76 4.26
C VAL A 1001 16.07 0.56 5.48
N SER A 1002 15.52 0.84 6.66
CA SER A 1002 16.23 0.69 7.93
C SER A 1002 15.35 -0.04 8.94
N PRO A 1003 15.88 -1.05 9.66
CA PRO A 1003 15.12 -1.84 10.64
C PRO A 1003 14.48 -0.99 11.77
N ASP A 1004 15.18 0.05 12.24
CA ASP A 1004 14.75 0.86 13.38
C ASP A 1004 13.82 2.02 13.00
N ALA A 1005 13.49 2.16 11.72
CA ALA A 1005 12.72 3.32 11.26
C ALA A 1005 11.27 3.32 11.74
N LEU A 1006 10.68 2.14 11.99
CA LEU A 1006 9.28 2.02 12.44
C LEU A 1006 9.09 2.28 13.93
N THR A 1007 10.06 1.89 14.77
CA THR A 1007 10.04 2.14 16.22
C THR A 1007 10.37 3.61 16.53
N GLY A 1008 11.30 4.21 15.78
CA GLY A 1008 11.64 5.63 15.89
C GLY A 1008 10.63 6.60 15.25
N ALA A 1009 9.72 6.10 14.40
CA ALA A 1009 8.81 6.91 13.57
C ALA A 1009 7.99 7.95 14.36
N SER A 1010 7.59 7.59 15.58
CA SER A 1010 6.72 8.42 16.44
C SER A 1010 7.49 9.21 17.51
N GLN A 1011 8.80 8.96 17.69
CA GLN A 1011 9.60 9.63 18.71
C GLN A 1011 9.77 11.12 18.35
N SER A 1012 9.30 12.01 19.22
CA SER A 1012 9.47 13.45 19.08
C SER A 1012 9.26 14.14 20.43
N LEU A 1013 9.68 15.40 20.56
CA LEU A 1013 9.53 16.19 21.79
C LEU A 1013 8.05 16.37 22.19
N SER A 1014 7.13 16.34 21.23
CA SER A 1014 5.69 16.46 21.48
C SER A 1014 4.94 15.14 21.67
N ALA A 1015 5.59 13.98 21.50
CA ALA A 1015 4.92 12.68 21.57
C ALA A 1015 4.20 12.45 22.92
N THR A 1016 4.84 12.82 24.03
CA THR A 1016 4.31 12.67 25.39
C THR A 1016 3.74 13.97 25.98
N SER A 1017 3.75 15.07 25.21
CA SER A 1017 3.24 16.35 25.69
C SER A 1017 1.70 16.34 25.79
N THR A 1018 1.17 17.20 26.66
CA THR A 1018 -0.28 17.43 26.69
C THR A 1018 -0.69 18.13 25.38
N PRO A 1019 -1.70 17.62 24.65
CA PRO A 1019 -2.14 18.23 23.41
C PRO A 1019 -2.57 19.69 23.61
N VAL A 1020 -2.12 20.59 22.72
CA VAL A 1020 -2.55 21.99 22.73
C VAL A 1020 -3.98 22.09 22.23
N ARG A 1021 -4.89 22.64 23.04
CA ARG A 1021 -6.29 22.85 22.64
C ARG A 1021 -6.39 23.99 21.63
N ILE A 1022 -6.98 23.69 20.48
CA ILE A 1022 -7.22 24.63 19.38
C ILE A 1022 -8.71 24.98 19.33
N GLY A 1023 -9.05 26.26 19.38
CA GLY A 1023 -10.46 26.69 19.37
C GLY A 1023 -11.19 26.48 20.70
N PRO A 1024 -12.48 26.84 20.74
CA PRO A 1024 -13.31 26.79 21.94
C PRO A 1024 -13.48 25.39 22.53
#